data_AF-A0A7C4EFH2-F1
#
_entry.id   AF-A0A7C4EFH2-F1
#
_cell.length_a   1.000
_cell.length_b   1.000
_cell.length_c   1.000
_cell.angle_alpha   90.00
_cell.angle_beta   90.00
_cell.angle_gamma   90.00
#
_symmetry.space_group_name_H-M   'P 1'
#
loop_
_entity.id
_entity.type
_entity.pdbx_description
1 polymer ?
#
loop_
_entity_poly.entity_id
_entity_poly.type
_entity_poly.pdbx_seq_one_letter_code
_entity_poly.pdbx_strand_id
1 'polypeptide(L)'
;MPAKGVLFHGGGCRHKHAKERDMCRWMKGKSIGALSLAAMLALSPATACADALASAYDSVLQALLAGQDAQQAARDAYGASRVWFVSADGNNANTGLSPLGGLVSPQLAVALAQGGDAIVFGPGVFDLGESYLRLPDGVSVYGAGMYATTITGRADNSGGAIFNPGSRSTVADLTLESTRGDVLSYPFGYESAGNIFQDVTARRIRILGQTDGIFTAGGQTGCTLKVYDSIIQTKWDTIFTRGEGDRIELYNTVLIASGTTAVPGMAAQGPFAMAGEIYMEGGLIKIENGPLQTIGARTLSGKVLLKDVHIETATHGEGYVKSFTGFVYETGSSYSLQGGRLTSEELVLGTSDGPVAVPGLVYVDGGTLNVTRHLKLTTDARMIQTSGTISASSIESRGVFEQTGGTLSVAGTFRSMGTTYLSGVQNWASGSVLDVNGGTVTLGSNAGAAAGEGGAAVANLSINVNGSTVILAADQTLRSLNVPVENPGNQRFDLAGHAVRIYEETSKLAEAERKLISQLALRGVDGIYDSTKSPWEQTAVGITDQAMDVLGQRHILMKLTLQGDANLDGVVDFFDLAMLARGYGLEGATWDGGDLNYDGKVDFYDLNRMAQNYGKRMEQVGVSSGGATAVPEPSALGLLLGGLLMLRRRR
;
A
#
# COMPACT_ATOMS: atom_id res chain seq x y z
N MET A 1 -5.45 -15.90 48.04
CA MET A 1 -6.22 -17.17 48.09
C MET A 1 -7.69 -16.84 48.31
N PRO A 2 -8.66 -17.59 47.76
CA PRO A 2 -8.59 -18.69 46.79
C PRO A 2 -9.28 -18.32 45.44
N ALA A 3 -8.78 -18.74 44.28
CA ALA A 3 -8.91 -20.08 43.69
C ALA A 3 -10.38 -20.54 43.59
N LYS A 4 -10.95 -20.47 42.37
CA LYS A 4 -12.05 -21.35 41.95
C LYS A 4 -11.61 -22.06 40.69
N GLY A 5 -11.27 -23.33 40.86
CA GLY A 5 -11.02 -24.25 39.77
C GLY A 5 -12.30 -24.55 39.01
N VAL A 6 -12.14 -24.79 37.71
CA VAL A 6 -13.15 -25.45 36.90
C VAL A 6 -12.52 -26.76 36.44
N LEU A 7 -12.95 -27.85 37.09
CA LEU A 7 -12.81 -29.21 36.61
C LEU A 7 -13.59 -29.34 35.30
N PHE A 8 -12.97 -29.90 34.26
CA PHE A 8 -13.70 -30.63 33.22
C PHE A 8 -13.14 -32.04 33.12
N HIS A 9 -13.96 -33.00 33.55
CA HIS A 9 -13.83 -34.41 33.24
C HIS A 9 -14.07 -34.66 31.75
N GLY A 10 -13.44 -35.73 31.26
CA GLY A 10 -13.53 -36.18 29.87
C GLY A 10 -14.95 -36.53 29.42
N GLY A 11 -15.22 -36.25 28.14
CA GLY A 11 -16.44 -36.65 27.46
C GLY A 11 -16.49 -36.17 26.02
N GLY A 12 -16.14 -37.06 25.08
CA GLY A 12 -16.83 -37.24 23.80
C GLY A 12 -16.78 -36.13 22.73
N CYS A 13 -16.04 -36.41 21.66
CA CYS A 13 -16.17 -35.81 20.33
C CYS A 13 -17.63 -35.60 19.89
N ARG A 14 -18.00 -34.36 19.55
CA ARG A 14 -18.91 -33.93 18.46
C ARG A 14 -18.93 -32.40 18.46
N HIS A 15 -18.97 -31.79 17.26
CA HIS A 15 -19.22 -30.36 16.91
C HIS A 15 -18.13 -29.74 16.01
N LYS A 16 -18.14 -30.09 14.72
CA LYS A 16 -17.29 -29.51 13.66
C LYS A 16 -17.94 -28.39 12.83
N HIS A 17 -19.16 -27.93 13.13
CA HIS A 17 -19.90 -27.00 12.24
C HIS A 17 -20.38 -25.67 12.87
N ALA A 18 -20.03 -25.37 14.13
CA ALA A 18 -20.48 -24.12 14.77
C ALA A 18 -19.52 -22.93 14.57
N LYS A 19 -18.20 -23.17 14.39
CA LYS A 19 -17.19 -22.09 14.35
C LYS A 19 -17.15 -21.28 13.04
N GLU A 20 -17.65 -21.81 11.93
CA GLU A 20 -17.61 -21.13 10.62
C GLU A 20 -18.66 -20.01 10.49
N ARG A 21 -19.79 -20.09 11.21
CA ARG A 21 -20.87 -19.08 11.11
C ARG A 21 -20.60 -17.82 11.93
N ASP A 22 -19.80 -17.93 13.00
CA ASP A 22 -19.40 -16.79 13.82
C ASP A 22 -18.29 -15.95 13.17
N MET A 23 -17.44 -16.58 12.34
CA MET A 23 -16.36 -15.93 11.58
C MET A 23 -16.90 -14.93 10.54
N CYS A 24 -17.97 -15.27 9.82
CA CYS A 24 -18.63 -14.39 8.85
C CYS A 24 -19.39 -13.21 9.50
N ARG A 25 -19.78 -13.31 10.78
CA ARG A 25 -20.40 -12.19 11.52
C ARG A 25 -19.37 -11.22 12.08
N TRP A 26 -18.17 -11.67 12.39
CA TRP A 26 -17.10 -10.83 12.94
C TRP A 26 -16.43 -9.94 11.87
N MET A 27 -16.38 -10.38 10.61
CA MET A 27 -15.71 -9.65 9.51
C MET A 27 -16.48 -8.45 8.93
N LYS A 28 -17.75 -8.22 9.30
CA LYS A 28 -18.62 -7.22 8.64
C LYS A 28 -18.48 -5.76 9.13
N GLY A 29 -17.46 -5.38 9.89
CA GLY A 29 -17.43 -4.00 10.43
C GLY A 29 -16.16 -3.45 11.05
N LYS A 30 -14.96 -3.94 10.72
CA LYS A 30 -13.71 -3.36 11.26
C LYS A 30 -12.71 -3.03 10.15
N SER A 31 -12.21 -1.80 10.18
CA SER A 31 -11.13 -1.28 9.33
C SER A 31 -9.85 -2.08 9.56
N ILE A 32 -9.20 -2.51 8.48
CA ILE A 32 -8.03 -3.39 8.44
C ILE A 32 -6.75 -2.73 9.03
N GLY A 33 -6.76 -1.41 9.24
CA GLY A 33 -5.57 -0.62 9.62
C GLY A 33 -5.02 -0.78 11.04
N ALA A 34 -5.38 -1.82 11.81
CA ALA A 34 -4.92 -1.97 13.20
C ALA A 34 -4.76 -3.42 13.69
N LEU A 35 -4.47 -4.38 12.79
CA LEU A 35 -4.12 -5.73 13.23
C LEU A 35 -2.67 -5.77 13.71
N SER A 36 -2.46 -5.94 15.02
CA SER A 36 -1.13 -6.12 15.61
C SER A 36 -0.45 -7.38 15.05
N LEU A 37 0.89 -7.38 14.98
CA LEU A 37 1.75 -8.50 14.57
C LEU A 37 1.34 -9.86 15.20
N ALA A 38 0.87 -9.85 16.46
CA ALA A 38 0.39 -11.04 17.16
C ALA A 38 -0.93 -11.62 16.62
N ALA A 39 -1.79 -10.78 16.04
CA ALA A 39 -3.08 -11.19 15.48
C ALA A 39 -2.93 -11.78 14.07
N MET A 40 -1.94 -11.33 13.29
CA MET A 40 -1.64 -11.87 11.97
C MET A 40 -1.01 -13.27 12.03
N LEU A 41 -0.13 -13.52 13.02
CA LEU A 41 0.47 -14.83 13.28
C LEU A 41 -0.55 -15.91 13.71
N ALA A 42 -1.74 -15.52 14.18
CA ALA A 42 -2.75 -16.42 14.71
C ALA A 42 -3.75 -16.98 13.67
N LEU A 43 -3.72 -16.50 12.41
CA LEU A 43 -4.80 -16.67 11.43
C LEU A 43 -4.59 -17.78 10.38
N SER A 44 -3.54 -18.59 10.45
CA SER A 44 -3.31 -19.68 9.48
C SER A 44 -3.70 -21.07 10.00
N PRO A 45 -3.94 -22.07 9.13
CA PRO A 45 -4.13 -23.48 9.51
C PRO A 45 -2.94 -24.10 10.27
N ALA A 46 -1.84 -23.34 10.46
CA ALA A 46 -0.63 -23.77 11.13
C ALA A 46 -0.80 -24.03 12.64
N THR A 47 -1.89 -23.56 13.26
CA THR A 47 -2.20 -23.84 14.69
C THR A 47 -2.31 -25.34 14.97
N ALA A 48 -2.87 -26.13 14.05
CA ALA A 48 -3.02 -27.58 14.23
C ALA A 48 -1.69 -28.36 14.19
N CYS A 49 -0.62 -27.77 13.67
CA CYS A 49 0.70 -28.42 13.53
C CYS A 49 1.76 -27.81 14.47
N ALA A 50 1.58 -26.57 14.92
CA ALA A 50 2.29 -25.98 16.06
C ALA A 50 2.02 -26.78 17.35
N ASP A 51 0.79 -27.24 17.52
CA ASP A 51 0.39 -28.11 18.63
C ASP A 51 1.04 -29.50 18.59
N ALA A 52 1.58 -29.96 17.45
CA ALA A 52 2.09 -31.34 17.29
C ALA A 52 3.58 -31.53 17.66
N LEU A 53 4.43 -30.49 17.53
CA LEU A 53 5.89 -30.56 17.76
C LEU A 53 6.34 -29.96 19.11
N ALA A 54 5.67 -28.93 19.62
CA ALA A 54 5.76 -28.60 21.06
C ALA A 54 5.27 -29.79 21.90
N SER A 55 4.22 -30.45 21.41
CA SER A 55 3.78 -31.77 21.84
C SER A 55 4.88 -32.84 21.73
N ALA A 56 5.80 -32.80 20.77
CA ALA A 56 6.83 -33.85 20.61
C ALA A 56 7.88 -33.78 21.73
N TYR A 57 8.43 -32.61 22.03
CA TYR A 57 9.36 -32.45 23.17
C TYR A 57 8.67 -32.74 24.50
N ASP A 58 7.45 -32.23 24.69
CA ASP A 58 6.65 -32.51 25.88
C ASP A 58 6.23 -33.99 25.97
N SER A 59 5.92 -34.66 24.86
CA SER A 59 5.56 -36.08 24.81
C SER A 59 6.75 -36.95 25.17
N VAL A 60 7.96 -36.58 24.73
CA VAL A 60 9.20 -37.26 25.13
C VAL A 60 9.44 -37.08 26.63
N LEU A 61 9.23 -35.86 27.16
CA LEU A 61 9.33 -35.60 28.59
C LEU A 61 8.28 -36.36 29.42
N GLN A 62 7.04 -36.45 28.92
CA GLN A 62 5.96 -37.22 29.55
C GLN A 62 6.23 -38.74 29.50
N ALA A 63 6.78 -39.25 28.40
CA ALA A 63 7.18 -40.66 28.27
C ALA A 63 8.32 -41.01 29.25
N LEU A 64 9.28 -40.11 29.41
CA LEU A 64 10.33 -40.19 30.44
C LEU A 64 9.74 -40.22 31.85
N LEU A 65 8.81 -39.32 32.17
CA LEU A 65 8.10 -39.31 33.46
C LEU A 65 7.26 -40.59 33.69
N ALA A 66 6.80 -41.22 32.62
CA ALA A 66 6.07 -42.48 32.64
C ALA A 66 6.97 -43.74 32.66
N GLY A 67 8.30 -43.58 32.70
CA GLY A 67 9.26 -44.68 32.77
C GLY A 67 9.44 -45.49 31.48
N GLN A 68 9.08 -44.92 30.32
CA GLN A 68 9.27 -45.55 29.01
C GLN A 68 10.72 -45.40 28.51
N ASP A 69 11.13 -46.24 27.54
CA ASP A 69 12.42 -46.07 26.84
C ASP A 69 12.42 -44.72 26.11
N ALA A 70 13.23 -43.81 26.60
CA ALA A 70 13.31 -42.45 26.09
C ALA A 70 13.77 -42.40 24.63
N GLN A 71 14.60 -43.33 24.17
CA GLN A 71 15.02 -43.37 22.77
C GLN A 71 13.88 -43.80 21.86
N GLN A 72 13.07 -44.78 22.28
CA GLN A 72 11.90 -45.18 21.52
C GLN A 72 10.88 -44.05 21.43
N ALA A 73 10.57 -43.40 22.56
CA ALA A 73 9.66 -42.25 22.58
C ALA A 73 10.17 -41.10 21.70
N ALA A 74 11.47 -40.83 21.71
CA ALA A 74 12.07 -39.79 20.89
C ALA A 74 12.06 -40.14 19.39
N ARG A 75 12.35 -41.40 19.01
CA ARG A 75 12.20 -41.86 17.63
C ARG A 75 10.79 -41.68 17.11
N ASP A 76 9.79 -42.05 17.91
CA ASP A 76 8.38 -41.92 17.55
C ASP A 76 7.96 -40.46 17.44
N ALA A 77 8.42 -39.60 18.35
CA ALA A 77 8.09 -38.18 18.38
C ALA A 77 8.69 -37.38 17.21
N TYR A 78 9.93 -37.70 16.81
CA TYR A 78 10.64 -37.00 15.74
C TYR A 78 10.62 -37.74 14.39
N GLY A 79 9.98 -38.91 14.33
CA GLY A 79 9.96 -39.76 13.13
C GLY A 79 11.36 -40.21 12.69
N ALA A 80 12.26 -40.44 13.65
CA ALA A 80 13.68 -40.64 13.39
C ALA A 80 14.14 -42.08 13.66
N SER A 81 15.17 -42.54 12.94
CA SER A 81 15.83 -43.83 13.17
C SER A 81 16.62 -43.84 14.48
N ARG A 82 17.27 -42.72 14.80
CA ARG A 82 17.93 -42.47 16.08
C ARG A 82 17.82 -40.99 16.41
N VAL A 83 17.78 -40.70 17.71
CA VAL A 83 17.83 -39.33 18.23
C VAL A 83 19.16 -39.11 18.94
N TRP A 84 19.80 -38.00 18.63
CA TRP A 84 21.04 -37.53 19.25
C TRP A 84 20.74 -36.27 20.04
N PHE A 85 20.62 -36.40 21.36
CA PHE A 85 20.35 -35.25 22.23
C PHE A 85 21.62 -34.48 22.59
N VAL A 86 21.57 -33.16 22.43
CA VAL A 86 22.65 -32.21 22.74
C VAL A 86 22.16 -31.21 23.80
N SER A 87 22.91 -31.03 24.89
CA SER A 87 22.56 -30.14 26.01
C SER A 87 23.64 -29.08 26.23
N ALA A 88 23.23 -27.83 26.42
CA ALA A 88 24.15 -26.70 26.62
C ALA A 88 24.93 -26.79 27.94
N ASP A 89 24.31 -27.35 28.98
CA ASP A 89 24.93 -27.52 30.31
C ASP A 89 25.79 -28.79 30.40
N GLY A 90 25.91 -29.55 29.31
CA GLY A 90 26.54 -30.88 29.32
C GLY A 90 25.85 -31.87 30.25
N ASN A 91 24.66 -31.55 30.77
CA ASN A 91 23.94 -32.38 31.71
C ASN A 91 23.45 -33.65 30.99
N ASN A 92 24.01 -34.77 31.44
CA ASN A 92 23.91 -36.12 30.89
C ASN A 92 22.82 -36.97 31.58
N ALA A 93 21.91 -36.34 32.33
CA ALA A 93 20.74 -37.00 32.90
C ALA A 93 19.70 -37.43 31.83
N ASN A 94 20.05 -37.44 30.54
CA ASN A 94 19.18 -37.90 29.46
C ASN A 94 19.07 -39.44 29.52
N THR A 95 18.21 -39.95 30.39
CA THR A 95 17.97 -41.38 30.61
C THR A 95 17.40 -42.09 29.37
N GLY A 96 18.16 -42.14 28.28
CA GLY A 96 17.86 -42.84 27.03
C GLY A 96 17.76 -41.97 25.76
N LEU A 97 17.82 -40.64 25.78
CA LEU A 97 17.62 -39.83 24.55
C LEU A 97 18.79 -39.82 23.55
N SER A 98 19.91 -40.47 23.86
CA SER A 98 21.02 -40.66 22.93
C SER A 98 21.66 -42.03 23.17
N PRO A 99 22.07 -42.77 22.12
CA PRO A 99 22.68 -44.10 22.27
C PRO A 99 24.01 -44.11 23.03
N LEU A 100 24.70 -42.97 23.12
CA LEU A 100 26.01 -42.84 23.78
C LEU A 100 25.92 -42.10 25.14
N GLY A 101 24.71 -41.82 25.65
CA GLY A 101 24.52 -40.79 26.67
C GLY A 101 24.64 -39.37 26.08
N GLY A 102 24.37 -38.34 26.88
CA GLY A 102 24.32 -36.94 26.43
C GLY A 102 25.59 -36.52 25.67
N LEU A 103 25.43 -36.12 24.40
CA LEU A 103 26.54 -35.58 23.62
C LEU A 103 26.71 -34.10 24.00
N VAL A 104 27.92 -33.74 24.42
CA VAL A 104 28.24 -32.36 24.86
C VAL A 104 28.47 -31.44 23.66
N SER A 105 28.87 -31.99 22.51
CA SER A 105 29.26 -31.19 21.34
C SER A 105 28.25 -31.33 20.19
N PRO A 106 27.72 -30.20 19.67
CA PRO A 106 26.97 -30.17 18.41
C PRO A 106 27.72 -30.87 17.26
N GLN A 107 29.04 -30.65 17.16
CA GLN A 107 29.90 -31.21 16.13
C GLN A 107 30.02 -32.73 16.26
N LEU A 108 30.12 -33.25 17.49
CA LEU A 108 30.15 -34.69 17.72
C LEU A 108 28.82 -35.36 17.32
N ALA A 109 27.68 -34.74 17.64
CA ALA A 109 26.38 -35.25 17.22
C ALA A 109 26.26 -35.30 15.68
N VAL A 110 26.71 -34.26 15.00
CA VAL A 110 26.75 -34.23 13.52
C VAL A 110 27.70 -35.28 12.95
N ALA A 111 28.87 -35.48 13.55
CA ALA A 111 29.85 -36.47 13.09
C ALA A 111 29.37 -37.93 13.23
N LEU A 112 28.44 -38.18 14.16
CA LEU A 112 27.90 -39.52 14.43
C LEU A 112 26.58 -39.81 13.73
N ALA A 113 25.80 -38.78 13.41
CA ALA A 113 24.49 -38.91 12.80
C ALA A 113 24.56 -39.45 11.36
N GLN A 114 23.56 -40.23 10.99
CA GLN A 114 23.40 -40.79 9.65
C GLN A 114 22.01 -40.47 9.09
N GLY A 115 21.82 -40.61 7.77
CA GLY A 115 20.53 -40.34 7.15
C GLY A 115 19.37 -41.08 7.82
N GLY A 116 18.32 -40.34 8.18
CA GLY A 116 17.18 -40.80 8.97
C GLY A 116 17.29 -40.49 10.47
N ASP A 117 18.43 -40.03 10.96
CA ASP A 117 18.60 -39.59 12.35
C ASP A 117 18.09 -38.17 12.58
N ALA A 118 17.78 -37.85 13.83
CA ALA A 118 17.50 -36.50 14.31
C ALA A 118 18.49 -36.06 15.39
N ILE A 119 18.95 -34.82 15.33
CA ILE A 119 19.73 -34.18 16.39
C ILE A 119 18.82 -33.20 17.11
N VAL A 120 18.65 -33.37 18.41
CA VAL A 120 17.74 -32.58 19.23
C VAL A 120 18.55 -31.76 20.23
N PHE A 121 18.51 -30.45 20.06
CA PHE A 121 19.13 -29.49 20.96
C PHE A 121 18.15 -29.10 22.06
N GLY A 122 18.60 -29.23 23.31
CA GLY A 122 17.88 -28.66 24.46
C GLY A 122 17.83 -27.12 24.41
N PRO A 123 17.11 -26.49 25.35
CA PRO A 123 17.18 -25.04 25.51
C PRO A 123 18.61 -24.62 25.89
N GLY A 124 19.03 -23.44 25.44
CA GLY A 124 20.36 -22.88 25.69
C GLY A 124 21.07 -22.37 24.43
N VAL A 125 22.30 -21.91 24.63
CA VAL A 125 23.16 -21.36 23.57
C VAL A 125 24.29 -22.36 23.29
N PHE A 126 24.43 -22.75 22.02
CA PHE A 126 25.45 -23.66 21.52
C PHE A 126 26.41 -22.88 20.62
N ASP A 127 27.52 -22.39 21.19
CA ASP A 127 28.55 -21.65 20.46
C ASP A 127 29.50 -22.60 19.73
N LEU A 128 29.54 -22.48 18.40
CA LEU A 128 30.41 -23.24 17.51
C LEU A 128 31.80 -22.60 17.38
N GLY A 129 32.00 -21.39 17.90
CA GLY A 129 33.21 -20.61 17.70
C GLY A 129 33.46 -20.35 16.22
N GLU A 130 34.61 -20.78 15.72
CA GLU A 130 34.99 -20.67 14.30
C GLU A 130 34.62 -21.94 13.49
N SER A 131 33.92 -22.89 14.10
CA SER A 131 33.47 -24.11 13.43
C SER A 131 32.12 -23.94 12.74
N TYR A 132 31.81 -24.91 11.89
CA TYR A 132 30.54 -25.00 11.16
C TYR A 132 29.78 -26.27 11.54
N LEU A 133 28.47 -26.26 11.38
CA LEU A 133 27.66 -27.48 11.33
C LEU A 133 27.29 -27.78 9.88
N ARG A 134 27.73 -28.94 9.41
CA ARG A 134 27.50 -29.46 8.06
C ARG A 134 26.76 -30.77 8.22
N LEU A 135 25.44 -30.73 8.01
CA LEU A 135 24.63 -31.92 8.24
C LEU A 135 24.81 -32.93 7.10
N PRO A 136 24.92 -34.23 7.42
CA PRO A 136 24.75 -35.28 6.42
C PRO A 136 23.33 -35.26 5.82
N ASP A 137 23.23 -35.76 4.60
CA ASP A 137 21.94 -36.00 3.94
C ASP A 137 21.00 -36.86 4.80
N GLY A 138 19.75 -36.43 4.94
CA GLY A 138 18.69 -37.10 5.68
C GLY A 138 18.77 -36.92 7.20
N VAL A 139 19.72 -36.14 7.73
CA VAL A 139 19.79 -35.84 9.17
C VAL A 139 18.98 -34.58 9.45
N SER A 140 18.00 -34.66 10.35
CA SER A 140 17.18 -33.51 10.76
C SER A 140 17.66 -32.92 12.09
N VAL A 141 17.40 -31.63 12.32
CA VAL A 141 17.75 -30.90 13.53
C VAL A 141 16.53 -30.23 14.12
N TYR A 142 16.37 -30.35 15.44
CA TYR A 142 15.29 -29.74 16.21
C TYR A 142 15.84 -29.03 17.45
N GLY A 143 15.30 -27.87 17.79
CA GLY A 143 15.52 -27.23 19.09
C GLY A 143 14.30 -27.31 20.00
N ALA A 144 14.41 -26.69 21.16
CA ALA A 144 13.33 -26.57 22.15
C ALA A 144 12.38 -25.38 21.88
N GLY A 145 12.59 -24.63 20.80
CA GLY A 145 11.79 -23.47 20.40
C GLY A 145 12.66 -22.36 19.81
N MET A 146 12.10 -21.59 18.88
CA MET A 146 12.83 -20.55 18.14
C MET A 146 13.47 -19.47 19.02
N TYR A 147 13.02 -19.31 20.27
CA TYR A 147 13.58 -18.39 21.27
C TYR A 147 14.27 -19.10 22.44
N ALA A 148 14.22 -20.44 22.49
CA ALA A 148 14.73 -21.24 23.59
C ALA A 148 16.08 -21.89 23.27
N THR A 149 16.30 -22.26 22.02
CA THR A 149 17.55 -22.86 21.54
C THR A 149 18.22 -21.94 20.55
N THR A 150 19.49 -21.61 20.76
CA THR A 150 20.32 -20.82 19.83
C THR A 150 21.57 -21.59 19.47
N ILE A 151 21.80 -21.83 18.18
CA ILE A 151 23.10 -22.25 17.66
C ILE A 151 23.77 -21.00 17.10
N THR A 152 24.94 -20.66 17.63
CA THR A 152 25.65 -19.42 17.29
C THR A 152 27.08 -19.69 16.86
N GLY A 153 27.66 -18.82 16.04
CA GLY A 153 29.05 -18.94 15.61
C GLY A 153 29.61 -17.66 14.99
N ARG A 154 30.92 -17.68 14.72
CA ARG A 154 31.69 -16.57 14.11
C ARG A 154 32.68 -17.03 13.04
N ALA A 155 32.44 -18.22 12.48
CA ALA A 155 33.27 -18.84 11.47
C ALA A 155 33.49 -17.92 10.25
N ASP A 156 34.61 -18.10 9.55
CA ASP A 156 34.89 -17.32 8.34
C ASP A 156 34.17 -17.87 7.11
N ASN A 157 34.30 -17.18 5.98
CA ASN A 157 33.69 -17.66 4.74
C ASN A 157 34.50 -18.77 4.07
N SER A 158 35.63 -19.21 4.66
CA SER A 158 36.42 -20.28 4.06
C SER A 158 35.68 -21.62 4.09
N GLY A 159 34.79 -21.80 5.08
CA GLY A 159 33.93 -22.98 5.18
C GLY A 159 32.48 -22.76 4.73
N GLY A 160 31.99 -21.52 4.67
CA GLY A 160 30.63 -21.14 4.25
C GLY A 160 29.68 -20.80 5.40
N ALA A 161 28.37 -21.07 5.24
CA ALA A 161 27.38 -20.75 6.28
C ALA A 161 27.64 -21.48 7.61
N ILE A 162 27.37 -20.85 8.76
CA ILE A 162 27.53 -21.47 10.09
C ILE A 162 26.75 -22.78 10.16
N PHE A 163 25.56 -22.80 9.56
CA PHE A 163 24.73 -23.98 9.42
C PHE A 163 24.46 -24.30 7.95
N ASN A 164 24.93 -25.45 7.49
CA ASN A 164 24.62 -25.99 6.17
C ASN A 164 23.78 -27.26 6.35
N PRO A 165 22.51 -27.26 5.90
CA PRO A 165 21.66 -28.43 5.97
C PRO A 165 22.12 -29.50 4.97
N GLY A 166 21.81 -30.76 5.27
CA GLY A 166 21.91 -31.87 4.32
C GLY A 166 20.62 -31.97 3.51
N SER A 167 20.65 -32.65 2.37
CA SER A 167 19.42 -32.86 1.59
C SER A 167 18.41 -33.72 2.36
N ARG A 168 17.11 -33.54 2.09
CA ARG A 168 16.00 -34.27 2.75
C ARG A 168 16.02 -34.13 4.28
N SER A 169 16.44 -32.97 4.78
CA SER A 169 16.48 -32.66 6.21
C SER A 169 15.38 -31.71 6.63
N THR A 170 15.02 -31.77 7.91
CA THR A 170 14.21 -30.74 8.56
C THR A 170 15.08 -29.96 9.57
N VAL A 171 14.94 -28.64 9.61
CA VAL A 171 15.56 -27.78 10.63
C VAL A 171 14.45 -27.00 11.30
N ALA A 172 14.23 -27.21 12.60
CA ALA A 172 13.10 -26.58 13.26
C ALA A 172 13.35 -26.13 14.70
N ASP A 173 12.54 -25.17 15.15
CA ASP A 173 12.40 -24.78 16.55
C ASP A 173 13.70 -24.26 17.20
N LEU A 174 14.45 -23.42 16.49
CA LEU A 174 15.71 -22.86 16.98
C LEU A 174 16.06 -21.52 16.35
N THR A 175 16.98 -20.80 16.98
CA THR A 175 17.70 -19.66 16.39
C THR A 175 19.02 -20.14 15.80
N LEU A 176 19.32 -19.69 14.58
CA LEU A 176 20.65 -19.73 13.97
C LEU A 176 21.20 -18.31 13.93
N GLU A 177 22.35 -18.10 14.56
CA GLU A 177 22.94 -16.77 14.68
C GLU A 177 24.39 -16.74 14.20
N SER A 178 24.68 -15.80 13.31
CA SER A 178 26.05 -15.38 13.03
C SER A 178 26.38 -14.11 13.81
N THR A 179 27.38 -14.23 14.68
CA THR A 179 27.91 -13.10 15.48
C THR A 179 29.09 -12.41 14.80
N ARG A 180 29.48 -12.86 13.61
CA ARG A 180 30.54 -12.25 12.82
C ARG A 180 30.17 -10.80 12.48
N GLY A 181 31.11 -9.88 12.69
CA GLY A 181 30.87 -8.43 12.59
C GLY A 181 31.05 -7.82 11.19
N ASP A 182 31.32 -8.62 10.17
CA ASP A 182 31.59 -8.18 8.80
C ASP A 182 30.55 -8.70 7.79
N VAL A 183 30.83 -8.48 6.51
CA VAL A 183 29.95 -8.76 5.35
C VAL A 183 30.04 -10.21 4.87
N LEU A 184 30.65 -11.09 5.67
CA LEU A 184 30.83 -12.51 5.39
C LEU A 184 30.09 -13.36 6.44
N SER A 185 28.99 -12.82 6.94
CA SER A 185 28.20 -13.41 8.02
C SER A 185 27.06 -14.23 7.43
N TYR A 186 27.23 -15.53 7.24
CA TYR A 186 26.22 -16.41 6.63
C TYR A 186 25.63 -17.36 7.69
N PRO A 187 24.46 -17.09 8.29
CA PRO A 187 23.92 -17.97 9.32
C PRO A 187 23.46 -19.33 8.76
N PHE A 188 22.78 -19.33 7.62
CA PHE A 188 22.16 -20.51 7.04
C PHE A 188 22.41 -20.62 5.53
N GLY A 189 22.76 -21.81 5.06
CA GLY A 189 22.80 -22.13 3.64
C GLY A 189 24.12 -22.75 3.20
N TYR A 190 24.58 -22.37 2.01
CA TYR A 190 25.72 -22.98 1.33
C TYR A 190 26.65 -21.92 0.73
N GLU A 191 27.95 -22.15 0.91
CA GLU A 191 29.02 -21.52 0.12
C GLU A 191 30.07 -22.58 -0.25
N SER A 192 30.76 -22.38 -1.38
CA SER A 192 31.85 -23.14 -2.06
C SER A 192 32.51 -24.40 -1.42
N ALA A 193 32.52 -24.56 -0.10
CA ALA A 193 33.00 -25.74 0.65
C ALA A 193 31.88 -26.59 1.33
N GLY A 194 30.61 -26.20 1.23
CA GLY A 194 29.46 -26.94 1.76
C GLY A 194 28.85 -27.96 0.77
N ASN A 195 27.74 -28.59 1.16
CA ASN A 195 26.97 -29.46 0.27
C ASN A 195 25.79 -28.69 -0.35
N ILE A 196 25.50 -28.97 -1.63
CA ILE A 196 24.19 -28.65 -2.23
C ILE A 196 23.14 -29.37 -1.39
N PHE A 197 22.07 -28.66 -1.06
CA PHE A 197 20.96 -29.24 -0.32
C PHE A 197 19.67 -29.17 -1.14
N GLN A 198 18.96 -30.28 -1.18
CA GLN A 198 17.68 -30.42 -1.87
C GLN A 198 16.63 -30.96 -0.91
N ASP A 199 15.40 -30.53 -1.10
CA ASP A 199 14.22 -30.92 -0.33
C ASP A 199 14.38 -30.65 1.17
N VAL A 200 14.97 -29.51 1.51
CA VAL A 200 15.13 -29.06 2.90
C VAL A 200 13.88 -28.33 3.36
N THR A 201 13.43 -28.64 4.57
CA THR A 201 12.36 -27.90 5.25
C THR A 201 12.91 -27.19 6.48
N ALA A 202 12.82 -25.87 6.51
CA ALA A 202 13.03 -25.05 7.70
C ALA A 202 11.69 -24.63 8.29
N ARG A 203 11.50 -24.73 9.60
CA ARG A 203 10.22 -24.37 10.22
C ARG A 203 10.38 -23.78 11.62
N ARG A 204 9.68 -22.69 11.89
CA ARG A 204 9.75 -22.00 13.18
C ARG A 204 11.21 -21.78 13.59
N ILE A 205 12.00 -21.26 12.65
CA ILE A 205 13.38 -20.88 12.92
C ILE A 205 13.52 -19.37 12.96
N ARG A 206 14.51 -18.90 13.72
CA ARG A 206 14.96 -17.52 13.66
C ARG A 206 16.36 -17.48 13.08
N ILE A 207 16.60 -16.66 12.08
CA ILE A 207 17.92 -16.45 11.48
C ILE A 207 18.38 -15.03 11.79
N LEU A 208 19.57 -14.92 12.38
CA LEU A 208 20.18 -13.64 12.80
C LEU A 208 21.58 -13.50 12.22
N GLY A 209 21.90 -12.35 11.62
CA GLY A 209 23.24 -12.08 11.09
C GLY A 209 23.46 -10.64 10.63
N GLN A 210 24.67 -10.32 10.17
CA GLN A 210 24.92 -9.03 9.51
C GLN A 210 24.37 -9.02 8.09
N THR A 211 24.66 -10.02 7.28
CA THR A 211 24.23 -10.10 5.87
C THR A 211 23.66 -11.47 5.55
N ASP A 212 23.08 -11.65 4.36
CA ASP A 212 22.85 -12.94 3.69
C ASP A 212 22.28 -14.04 4.61
N GLY A 213 21.13 -13.75 5.21
CA GLY A 213 20.51 -14.60 6.24
C GLY A 213 20.33 -16.04 5.75
N ILE A 214 19.76 -16.20 4.56
CA ILE A 214 19.84 -17.43 3.78
C ILE A 214 20.71 -17.18 2.56
N PHE A 215 21.76 -17.97 2.42
CA PHE A 215 22.76 -17.80 1.36
C PHE A 215 22.88 -19.06 0.50
N THR A 216 22.71 -18.94 -0.83
CA THR A 216 23.00 -20.01 -1.79
C THR A 216 23.95 -19.51 -2.88
N ALA A 217 25.26 -19.56 -2.62
CA ALA A 217 26.25 -19.15 -3.63
C ALA A 217 27.57 -19.94 -3.53
N GLY A 218 27.94 -20.68 -4.58
CA GLY A 218 29.22 -21.40 -4.60
C GLY A 218 29.62 -22.03 -5.92
N GLY A 219 29.07 -21.57 -7.05
CA GLY A 219 29.32 -22.15 -8.38
C GLY A 219 28.54 -23.45 -8.66
N GLN A 220 27.92 -24.03 -7.64
CA GLN A 220 26.95 -25.11 -7.73
C GLN A 220 25.51 -24.57 -7.75
N THR A 221 24.58 -25.34 -8.32
CA THR A 221 23.23 -24.91 -8.68
C THR A 221 22.17 -25.92 -8.25
N GLY A 222 20.94 -25.46 -7.96
CA GLY A 222 19.79 -26.33 -7.71
C GLY A 222 19.49 -26.60 -6.24
N CYS A 223 19.80 -25.67 -5.34
CA CYS A 223 19.40 -25.77 -3.93
C CYS A 223 17.88 -25.61 -3.79
N THR A 224 17.21 -26.47 -3.03
CA THR A 224 15.77 -26.32 -2.77
C THR A 224 15.44 -26.27 -1.28
N LEU A 225 14.72 -25.22 -0.86
CA LEU A 225 14.39 -24.94 0.53
C LEU A 225 12.96 -24.46 0.65
N LYS A 226 12.24 -25.00 1.64
CA LYS A 226 10.94 -24.49 2.09
C LYS A 226 11.05 -23.98 3.51
N VAL A 227 10.64 -22.74 3.76
CA VAL A 227 10.69 -22.10 5.08
C VAL A 227 9.26 -21.79 5.54
N TYR A 228 8.91 -22.20 6.76
CA TYR A 228 7.58 -22.01 7.32
C TYR A 228 7.64 -21.25 8.65
N ASP A 229 6.73 -20.31 8.88
CA ASP A 229 6.47 -19.71 10.19
C ASP A 229 7.74 -19.17 10.89
N SER A 230 8.64 -18.56 10.11
CA SER A 230 10.01 -18.23 10.54
C SER A 230 10.30 -16.73 10.51
N ILE A 231 11.40 -16.32 11.14
CA ILE A 231 11.88 -14.93 11.16
C ILE A 231 13.31 -14.89 10.65
N ILE A 232 13.59 -14.08 9.64
CA ILE A 232 14.94 -13.88 9.08
C ILE A 232 15.26 -12.40 9.24
N GLN A 233 16.23 -12.11 10.08
CA GLN A 233 16.60 -10.74 10.43
C GLN A 233 18.10 -10.51 10.23
N THR A 234 18.43 -9.63 9.29
CA THR A 234 19.80 -9.23 8.99
C THR A 234 19.92 -7.71 8.88
N LYS A 235 21.16 -7.20 8.74
CA LYS A 235 21.35 -5.80 8.35
C LYS A 235 21.25 -5.65 6.83
N TRP A 236 21.94 -6.50 6.10
CA TRP A 236 21.96 -6.55 4.63
C TRP A 236 21.43 -7.90 4.14
N ASP A 237 20.84 -7.95 2.96
CA ASP A 237 20.35 -9.15 2.25
C ASP A 237 19.72 -10.24 3.15
N THR A 238 18.40 -10.20 3.39
CA THR A 238 17.76 -11.26 4.20
C THR A 238 17.88 -12.64 3.53
N ILE A 239 17.85 -12.67 2.19
CA ILE A 239 18.05 -13.87 1.38
C ILE A 239 18.87 -13.49 0.16
N PHE A 240 19.86 -14.29 -0.19
CA PHE A 240 20.67 -14.13 -1.39
C PHE A 240 20.82 -15.46 -2.13
N THR A 241 20.32 -15.52 -3.37
CA THR A 241 20.46 -16.70 -4.24
C THR A 241 21.26 -16.39 -5.49
N ARG A 242 22.28 -17.21 -5.80
CA ARG A 242 23.15 -17.04 -6.96
C ARG A 242 23.10 -18.19 -7.95
N GLY A 243 22.68 -19.39 -7.53
CA GLY A 243 22.62 -20.56 -8.41
C GLY A 243 21.41 -20.53 -9.34
N GLU A 244 21.62 -20.83 -10.62
CA GLU A 244 20.51 -21.15 -11.54
C GLU A 244 19.74 -22.37 -11.03
N GLY A 245 18.42 -22.36 -11.06
CA GLY A 245 17.61 -23.47 -10.52
C GLY A 245 17.55 -23.58 -9.00
N ASP A 246 18.22 -22.69 -8.25
CA ASP A 246 17.95 -22.53 -6.82
C ASP A 246 16.48 -22.12 -6.63
N ARG A 247 15.79 -22.74 -5.67
CA ARG A 247 14.40 -22.45 -5.35
C ARG A 247 14.19 -22.35 -3.85
N ILE A 248 13.91 -21.14 -3.38
CA ILE A 248 13.57 -20.87 -1.98
C ILE A 248 12.11 -20.49 -1.90
N GLU A 249 11.32 -21.26 -1.16
CA GLU A 249 9.90 -21.00 -0.92
C GLU A 249 9.70 -20.61 0.55
N LEU A 250 9.03 -19.50 0.80
CA LEU A 250 8.76 -18.95 2.12
C LEU A 250 7.25 -18.93 2.35
N TYR A 251 6.80 -19.43 3.48
CA TYR A 251 5.40 -19.49 3.85
C TYR A 251 5.22 -18.86 5.23
N ASN A 252 4.41 -17.80 5.33
CA ASN A 252 4.15 -17.07 6.58
C ASN A 252 5.46 -16.68 7.31
N THR A 253 6.42 -16.15 6.57
CA THR A 253 7.77 -15.83 7.07
C THR A 253 7.94 -14.31 7.18
N VAL A 254 8.71 -13.87 8.17
CA VAL A 254 9.03 -12.45 8.37
C VAL A 254 10.48 -12.20 7.97
N LEU A 255 10.71 -11.33 6.99
CA LEU A 255 12.02 -10.84 6.56
C LEU A 255 12.22 -9.45 7.14
N ILE A 256 13.32 -9.21 7.85
CA ILE A 256 13.67 -7.91 8.43
C ILE A 256 15.09 -7.53 8.01
N ALA A 257 15.25 -6.46 7.22
CA ALA A 257 16.55 -5.88 6.91
C ALA A 257 16.71 -4.53 7.65
N SER A 258 17.84 -4.29 8.30
CA SER A 258 18.02 -3.15 9.23
C SER A 258 19.30 -2.33 9.05
N GLY A 259 20.07 -2.56 7.98
CA GLY A 259 21.42 -2.03 7.82
C GLY A 259 21.51 -0.56 7.42
N THR A 260 22.32 0.20 8.17
CA THR A 260 22.74 1.57 7.85
C THR A 260 24.05 1.61 7.02
N THR A 261 24.33 2.71 6.31
CA THR A 261 25.42 2.93 5.32
C THR A 261 26.87 2.88 5.83
N ALA A 262 27.21 2.02 6.78
CA ALA A 262 28.60 1.91 7.25
C ALA A 262 29.57 1.35 6.17
N VAL A 263 29.05 0.77 5.08
CA VAL A 263 29.85 0.24 3.97
C VAL A 263 29.38 0.85 2.63
N PRO A 264 30.20 1.67 1.95
CA PRO A 264 29.90 2.17 0.61
C PRO A 264 29.57 1.05 -0.37
N GLY A 265 28.42 1.14 -1.05
CA GLY A 265 27.96 0.15 -2.03
C GLY A 265 27.05 -0.97 -1.52
N MET A 266 26.73 -1.00 -0.22
CA MET A 266 25.81 -1.98 0.37
C MET A 266 24.43 -1.38 0.65
N ALA A 267 23.39 -2.10 0.26
CA ALA A 267 21.97 -1.74 0.41
C ALA A 267 21.32 -2.63 1.48
N ALA A 268 20.38 -2.10 2.26
CA ALA A 268 19.50 -2.95 3.06
C ALA A 268 18.47 -3.58 2.09
N GLN A 269 18.51 -4.90 1.95
CA GLN A 269 17.68 -5.63 0.98
C GLN A 269 16.87 -6.72 1.67
N GLY A 270 15.63 -6.89 1.23
CA GLY A 270 14.80 -8.05 1.53
C GLY A 270 15.36 -9.29 0.80
N PRO A 271 14.58 -10.01 -0.02
CA PRO A 271 15.11 -11.10 -0.83
C PRO A 271 15.83 -10.59 -2.08
N PHE A 272 17.01 -11.14 -2.38
CA PHE A 272 17.78 -10.90 -3.59
C PHE A 272 17.99 -12.21 -4.37
N ALA A 273 17.32 -12.32 -5.52
CA ALA A 273 17.52 -13.41 -6.48
C ALA A 273 18.45 -12.98 -7.64
N MET A 274 19.72 -13.36 -7.58
CA MET A 274 20.66 -13.09 -8.67
C MET A 274 20.40 -14.02 -9.88
N ALA A 275 20.26 -15.33 -9.69
CA ALA A 275 19.92 -16.28 -10.77
C ALA A 275 18.91 -17.38 -10.36
N GLY A 276 18.55 -17.46 -9.07
CA GLY A 276 17.57 -18.42 -8.55
C GLY A 276 16.14 -17.87 -8.52
N GLU A 277 15.22 -18.66 -7.97
CA GLU A 277 13.82 -18.30 -7.75
C GLU A 277 13.51 -18.22 -6.25
N ILE A 278 12.90 -17.12 -5.82
CA ILE A 278 12.39 -16.94 -4.46
C ILE A 278 10.88 -16.78 -4.55
N TYR A 279 10.14 -17.68 -3.92
CA TYR A 279 8.68 -17.60 -3.78
C TYR A 279 8.33 -17.28 -2.34
N MET A 280 7.41 -16.36 -2.09
CA MET A 280 6.92 -16.05 -0.76
C MET A 280 5.40 -15.96 -0.76
N GLU A 281 4.76 -16.73 0.12
CA GLU A 281 3.32 -16.74 0.36
C GLU A 281 3.00 -16.37 1.82
N GLY A 282 2.30 -15.26 2.03
CA GLY A 282 2.03 -14.74 3.36
C GLY A 282 3.26 -14.15 4.06
N GLY A 283 3.04 -13.44 5.18
CA GLY A 283 4.11 -12.89 6.02
C GLY A 283 4.44 -11.43 5.74
N LEU A 284 5.65 -11.01 6.12
CA LEU A 284 6.07 -9.60 6.17
C LEU A 284 7.49 -9.44 5.61
N ILE A 285 7.72 -8.44 4.78
CA ILE A 285 9.05 -7.91 4.46
C ILE A 285 9.15 -6.52 5.07
N LYS A 286 10.02 -6.35 6.05
CA LYS A 286 10.25 -5.08 6.73
C LYS A 286 11.66 -4.59 6.49
N ILE A 287 11.79 -3.37 5.98
CA ILE A 287 13.09 -2.70 5.83
C ILE A 287 13.16 -1.50 6.79
N GLU A 288 14.08 -1.55 7.74
CA GLU A 288 14.27 -0.55 8.80
C GLU A 288 15.55 0.28 8.55
N ASN A 289 15.47 1.61 8.72
CA ASN A 289 16.64 2.51 8.90
C ASN A 289 17.71 2.49 7.78
N GLY A 290 17.34 2.46 6.49
CA GLY A 290 18.28 2.42 5.35
C GLY A 290 18.53 3.78 4.65
N PRO A 291 19.72 4.42 4.76
CA PRO A 291 19.91 5.81 4.29
C PRO A 291 20.02 6.04 2.78
N LEU A 292 20.29 5.03 1.93
CA LEU A 292 20.64 5.29 0.52
C LEU A 292 20.18 4.26 -0.52
N GLN A 293 19.82 3.02 -0.16
CA GLN A 293 19.22 2.05 -1.07
C GLN A 293 18.36 1.08 -0.25
N THR A 294 17.04 1.27 -0.26
CA THR A 294 16.08 0.37 0.37
C THR A 294 15.48 -0.50 -0.72
N ILE A 295 15.77 -1.79 -0.72
CA ILE A 295 15.28 -2.71 -1.73
C ILE A 295 14.35 -3.73 -1.06
N GLY A 296 13.05 -3.56 -1.23
CA GLY A 296 12.05 -4.50 -0.71
C GLY A 296 12.27 -5.91 -1.25
N ALA A 297 12.66 -6.04 -2.52
CA ALA A 297 13.14 -7.28 -3.17
C ALA A 297 13.96 -6.93 -4.42
N ARG A 298 14.96 -7.76 -4.76
CA ARG A 298 15.88 -7.53 -5.89
C ARG A 298 15.98 -8.76 -6.80
N THR A 299 16.07 -8.52 -8.10
CA THR A 299 16.43 -9.53 -9.10
C THR A 299 17.60 -9.07 -9.98
N LEU A 300 18.39 -10.00 -10.51
CA LEU A 300 19.24 -9.78 -11.69
C LEU A 300 18.73 -10.63 -12.86
N SER A 301 19.20 -11.87 -13.01
CA SER A 301 18.65 -12.86 -13.95
C SER A 301 17.69 -13.88 -13.31
N GLY A 302 17.51 -13.81 -11.99
CA GLY A 302 16.58 -14.65 -11.21
C GLY A 302 15.16 -14.09 -11.11
N LYS A 303 14.33 -14.70 -10.26
CA LYS A 303 12.92 -14.32 -10.03
C LYS A 303 12.60 -14.18 -8.54
N VAL A 304 11.75 -13.22 -8.21
CA VAL A 304 11.07 -13.11 -6.91
C VAL A 304 9.57 -13.06 -7.15
N LEU A 305 8.83 -14.00 -6.56
CA LEU A 305 7.38 -14.13 -6.65
C LEU A 305 6.79 -13.92 -5.25
N LEU A 306 5.86 -12.97 -5.11
CA LEU A 306 5.23 -12.64 -3.83
C LEU A 306 3.71 -12.78 -3.94
N LYS A 307 3.12 -13.56 -3.03
CA LYS A 307 1.68 -13.80 -2.90
C LYS A 307 1.24 -13.53 -1.46
N ASP A 308 0.22 -12.69 -1.25
CA ASP A 308 -0.30 -12.35 0.09
C ASP A 308 0.78 -11.81 1.07
N VAL A 309 1.85 -11.17 0.57
CA VAL A 309 2.96 -10.65 1.38
C VAL A 309 2.75 -9.17 1.69
N HIS A 310 2.94 -8.76 2.95
CA HIS A 310 2.98 -7.35 3.34
C HIS A 310 4.41 -6.81 3.23
N ILE A 311 4.62 -5.63 2.63
CA ILE A 311 5.93 -4.97 2.58
C ILE A 311 5.87 -3.62 3.29
N GLU A 312 6.72 -3.43 4.29
CA GLU A 312 6.92 -2.20 5.05
C GLU A 312 8.33 -1.64 4.81
N THR A 313 8.46 -0.34 4.53
CA THR A 313 9.76 0.32 4.37
C THR A 313 9.80 1.62 5.20
N ALA A 314 10.81 1.77 6.07
CA ALA A 314 10.97 2.91 6.97
C ALA A 314 12.22 3.77 6.64
N THR A 315 11.96 4.86 5.90
CA THR A 315 12.57 6.23 5.97
C THR A 315 14.02 6.59 5.54
N HIS A 316 14.06 7.83 4.99
CA HIS A 316 15.11 8.87 4.84
C HIS A 316 16.25 8.70 3.81
N GLY A 317 15.93 8.95 2.53
CA GLY A 317 16.89 9.07 1.42
C GLY A 317 16.27 8.59 0.11
N GLU A 318 16.89 8.84 -1.05
CA GLU A 318 16.44 8.29 -2.34
C GLU A 318 16.42 6.75 -2.30
N GLY A 319 15.30 6.17 -1.87
CA GLY A 319 15.09 4.72 -1.90
C GLY A 319 14.86 4.26 -3.34
N TYR A 320 15.65 3.31 -3.82
CA TYR A 320 15.48 2.70 -5.13
C TYR A 320 14.85 1.31 -4.97
N VAL A 321 13.56 1.16 -5.26
CA VAL A 321 13.05 -0.15 -5.68
C VAL A 321 13.36 -0.28 -7.17
N LYS A 322 14.49 -0.92 -7.51
CA LYS A 322 14.89 -1.18 -8.89
C LYS A 322 14.24 -2.48 -9.35
N SER A 323 13.02 -2.37 -9.91
CA SER A 323 12.38 -3.45 -10.63
C SER A 323 13.16 -3.70 -11.93
N PHE A 324 13.88 -4.82 -12.00
CA PHE A 324 14.23 -5.43 -13.28
C PHE A 324 13.22 -6.55 -13.55
N THR A 325 12.82 -6.65 -14.81
CA THR A 325 12.05 -7.73 -15.44
C THR A 325 11.96 -9.01 -14.59
N GLY A 326 10.73 -9.43 -14.25
CA GLY A 326 10.48 -10.73 -13.60
C GLY A 326 9.62 -10.72 -12.33
N PHE A 327 9.07 -9.58 -11.92
CA PHE A 327 8.10 -9.53 -10.82
C PHE A 327 6.71 -9.93 -11.32
N VAL A 328 6.18 -11.05 -10.85
CA VAL A 328 4.78 -11.44 -11.03
C VAL A 328 4.11 -11.33 -9.66
N TYR A 329 3.23 -10.33 -9.51
CA TYR A 329 2.33 -10.25 -8.36
C TYR A 329 1.14 -11.16 -8.62
N GLU A 330 1.07 -12.30 -7.92
CA GLU A 330 -0.12 -13.14 -7.94
C GLU A 330 -1.00 -12.76 -6.74
N THR A 331 -2.25 -12.34 -7.02
CA THR A 331 -3.44 -12.29 -6.15
C THR A 331 -3.28 -11.91 -4.67
N GLY A 332 -3.99 -10.87 -4.20
CA GLY A 332 -4.21 -10.63 -2.75
C GLY A 332 -3.14 -9.83 -1.98
N SER A 333 -2.00 -9.52 -2.60
CA SER A 333 -0.94 -8.69 -2.00
C SER A 333 -1.38 -7.24 -1.81
N SER A 334 -1.07 -6.67 -0.63
CA SER A 334 -1.27 -5.25 -0.33
C SER A 334 0.05 -4.51 -0.15
N TYR A 335 0.23 -3.38 -0.85
CA TYR A 335 1.43 -2.54 -0.78
C TYR A 335 1.13 -1.29 0.04
N SER A 336 1.88 -1.04 1.11
CA SER A 336 1.81 0.21 1.85
C SER A 336 3.11 1.00 1.66
N LEU A 337 3.04 2.11 0.95
CA LEU A 337 4.12 3.08 0.84
C LEU A 337 3.92 4.15 1.91
N GLN A 338 4.61 4.03 3.04
CA GLN A 338 4.59 5.04 4.12
C GLN A 338 5.78 6.03 4.00
N GLY A 339 6.69 5.81 3.04
CA GLY A 339 7.91 6.59 2.82
C GLY A 339 8.73 6.05 1.63
N GLY A 340 9.84 6.71 1.26
CA GLY A 340 10.74 6.26 0.17
C GLY A 340 10.19 6.50 -1.24
N ARG A 341 10.85 5.96 -2.27
CA ARG A 341 10.42 6.09 -3.68
C ARG A 341 10.30 4.73 -4.36
N LEU A 342 9.11 4.39 -4.84
CA LEU A 342 8.90 3.26 -5.75
C LEU A 342 8.94 3.80 -7.17
N THR A 343 9.86 3.32 -8.02
CA THR A 343 9.87 3.69 -9.45
C THR A 343 9.68 2.45 -10.31
N SER A 344 8.71 2.52 -11.23
CA SER A 344 8.50 1.49 -12.24
C SER A 344 8.28 2.15 -13.60
N GLU A 345 8.54 1.42 -14.68
CA GLU A 345 8.12 1.86 -16.01
C GLU A 345 6.61 1.65 -16.21
N GLU A 346 6.15 0.43 -15.94
CA GLU A 346 4.73 0.08 -15.87
C GLU A 346 4.39 -0.52 -14.51
N LEU A 347 3.21 -0.21 -13.99
CA LEU A 347 2.66 -0.84 -12.80
C LEU A 347 1.24 -1.27 -13.09
N VAL A 348 0.98 -2.57 -13.02
CA VAL A 348 -0.37 -3.15 -13.16
C VAL A 348 -0.79 -3.69 -11.80
N LEU A 349 -1.95 -3.27 -11.32
CA LEU A 349 -2.56 -3.68 -10.06
C LEU A 349 -3.79 -4.53 -10.35
N GLY A 350 -3.93 -5.64 -9.60
CA GLY A 350 -5.00 -6.63 -9.71
C GLY A 350 -4.76 -7.70 -10.79
N THR A 351 -5.74 -8.58 -11.00
CA THR A 351 -5.62 -9.73 -11.91
C THR A 351 -6.32 -9.52 -13.25
N SER A 352 -5.87 -10.25 -14.27
CA SER A 352 -6.56 -10.28 -15.57
C SER A 352 -7.90 -11.01 -15.46
N ASP A 353 -9.00 -10.25 -15.47
CA ASP A 353 -10.39 -10.62 -15.78
C ASP A 353 -10.81 -12.12 -15.56
N GLY A 354 -10.57 -12.67 -14.37
CA GLY A 354 -10.96 -14.03 -13.97
C GLY A 354 -11.89 -14.05 -12.73
N PRO A 355 -12.68 -15.12 -12.49
CA PRO A 355 -13.85 -15.07 -11.59
C PRO A 355 -13.54 -15.07 -10.09
N VAL A 356 -12.28 -14.99 -9.67
CA VAL A 356 -11.91 -14.99 -8.25
C VAL A 356 -10.70 -14.08 -8.09
N ALA A 357 -10.88 -12.90 -7.51
CA ALA A 357 -9.74 -12.07 -7.15
C ALA A 357 -9.99 -11.33 -5.83
N VAL A 358 -9.10 -11.59 -4.87
CA VAL A 358 -8.93 -10.75 -3.68
C VAL A 358 -8.28 -9.44 -4.14
N PRO A 359 -8.77 -8.25 -3.75
CA PRO A 359 -8.36 -7.00 -4.36
C PRO A 359 -6.85 -6.75 -4.29
N GLY A 360 -6.23 -6.40 -5.41
CA GLY A 360 -4.89 -5.80 -5.37
C GLY A 360 -5.00 -4.42 -4.71
N LEU A 361 -4.51 -4.27 -3.48
CA LEU A 361 -4.63 -3.04 -2.70
C LEU A 361 -3.30 -2.30 -2.62
N VAL A 362 -3.21 -1.10 -3.18
CA VAL A 362 -2.06 -0.21 -2.98
C VAL A 362 -2.48 0.97 -2.11
N TYR A 363 -1.73 1.21 -1.05
CA TYR A 363 -1.93 2.29 -0.10
C TYR A 363 -0.69 3.20 -0.12
N VAL A 364 -0.85 4.46 -0.52
CA VAL A 364 0.19 5.49 -0.53
C VAL A 364 -0.11 6.47 0.60
N ASP A 365 0.63 6.35 1.69
CA ASP A 365 0.50 7.14 2.90
C ASP A 365 1.86 7.71 3.31
N GLY A 366 2.58 8.20 2.31
CA GLY A 366 3.90 8.76 2.39
C GLY A 366 4.74 8.43 1.15
N GLY A 367 5.95 8.97 1.06
CA GLY A 367 6.88 8.65 -0.03
C GLY A 367 6.44 9.10 -1.42
N THR A 368 6.97 8.44 -2.45
CA THR A 368 6.70 8.73 -3.88
C THR A 368 6.56 7.43 -4.67
N LEU A 369 5.39 7.19 -5.26
CA LEU A 369 5.22 6.24 -6.35
C LEU A 369 5.43 6.97 -7.68
N ASN A 370 6.40 6.55 -8.47
CA ASN A 370 6.74 7.14 -9.76
C ASN A 370 6.67 6.08 -10.88
N VAL A 371 5.59 6.11 -11.65
CA VAL A 371 5.37 5.22 -12.80
C VAL A 371 5.69 5.98 -14.09
N THR A 372 6.85 5.73 -14.69
CA THR A 372 7.34 6.58 -15.78
C THR A 372 6.56 6.40 -17.09
N ARG A 373 5.74 5.35 -17.25
CA ARG A 373 4.91 5.10 -18.45
C ARG A 373 3.43 4.87 -18.15
N HIS A 374 3.02 3.67 -17.71
CA HIS A 374 1.59 3.36 -17.49
C HIS A 374 1.32 2.75 -16.12
N LEU A 375 0.42 3.38 -15.36
CA LEU A 375 -0.20 2.82 -14.18
C LEU A 375 -1.60 2.27 -14.54
N LYS A 376 -1.83 0.97 -14.33
CA LYS A 376 -3.09 0.29 -14.68
C LYS A 376 -3.70 -0.37 -13.44
N LEU A 377 -4.98 -0.14 -13.20
CA LEU A 377 -5.77 -0.82 -12.19
C LEU A 377 -6.84 -1.65 -12.91
N THR A 378 -6.83 -2.96 -12.73
CA THR A 378 -7.91 -3.85 -13.19
C THR A 378 -9.15 -3.70 -12.31
N THR A 379 -10.25 -4.36 -12.67
CA THR A 379 -11.58 -4.20 -12.03
C THR A 379 -11.57 -4.56 -10.53
N ASP A 380 -10.73 -5.51 -10.14
CA ASP A 380 -10.51 -5.98 -8.77
C ASP A 380 -9.49 -5.14 -7.99
N ALA A 381 -8.81 -4.18 -8.62
CA ALA A 381 -7.78 -3.39 -7.97
C ALA A 381 -8.36 -2.18 -7.22
N ARG A 382 -7.76 -1.85 -6.07
CA ARG A 382 -8.01 -0.61 -5.34
C ARG A 382 -6.70 0.08 -5.01
N MET A 383 -6.63 1.37 -5.29
CA MET A 383 -5.53 2.22 -4.92
C MET A 383 -6.05 3.36 -4.06
N ILE A 384 -5.38 3.62 -2.94
CA ILE A 384 -5.74 4.67 -1.99
C ILE A 384 -4.49 5.50 -1.72
N GLN A 385 -4.59 6.80 -1.90
CA GLN A 385 -3.59 7.78 -1.54
C GLN A 385 -4.16 8.68 -0.44
N THR A 386 -3.58 8.60 0.76
CA THR A 386 -3.91 9.48 1.89
C THR A 386 -2.87 10.58 2.09
N SER A 387 -1.61 10.33 1.70
CA SER A 387 -0.53 11.30 1.70
C SER A 387 0.54 10.94 0.63
N GLY A 388 1.77 11.48 0.71
CA GLY A 388 2.84 11.19 -0.27
C GLY A 388 2.56 11.70 -1.69
N THR A 389 3.30 11.18 -2.67
CA THR A 389 3.17 11.54 -4.10
C THR A 389 2.92 10.33 -4.99
N ILE A 390 1.96 10.40 -5.91
CA ILE A 390 1.84 9.51 -7.06
C ILE A 390 2.17 10.32 -8.31
N SER A 391 3.11 9.85 -9.12
CA SER A 391 3.46 10.44 -10.41
C SER A 391 3.33 9.38 -11.49
N ALA A 392 2.60 9.67 -12.57
CA ALA A 392 2.47 8.77 -13.72
C ALA A 392 2.41 9.52 -15.05
N SER A 393 3.00 8.95 -16.11
CA SER A 393 2.80 9.52 -17.45
C SER A 393 1.37 9.30 -17.94
N SER A 394 0.77 8.15 -17.63
CA SER A 394 -0.65 7.89 -17.84
C SER A 394 -1.19 6.89 -16.84
N ILE A 395 -2.50 6.99 -16.59
CA ILE A 395 -3.24 6.15 -15.64
C ILE A 395 -4.45 5.55 -16.36
N GLU A 396 -4.69 4.26 -16.19
CA GLU A 396 -5.93 3.58 -16.59
C GLU A 396 -6.55 2.92 -15.35
N SER A 397 -7.72 3.38 -14.92
CA SER A 397 -8.40 2.84 -13.73
C SER A 397 -9.73 2.19 -14.08
N ARG A 398 -9.79 0.85 -14.02
CA ARG A 398 -11.04 0.07 -14.12
C ARG A 398 -11.61 -0.30 -12.74
N GLY A 399 -10.76 -0.34 -11.73
CA GLY A 399 -11.13 -0.59 -10.34
C GLY A 399 -11.42 0.71 -9.57
N VAL A 400 -10.83 0.85 -8.38
CA VAL A 400 -11.03 2.00 -7.50
C VAL A 400 -9.73 2.80 -7.35
N PHE A 401 -9.77 4.11 -7.63
CA PHE A 401 -8.66 5.04 -7.39
C PHE A 401 -9.12 6.16 -6.45
N GLU A 402 -8.62 6.17 -5.22
CA GLU A 402 -9.00 7.13 -4.18
C GLU A 402 -7.81 7.97 -3.76
N GLN A 403 -7.75 9.21 -4.22
CA GLN A 403 -6.87 10.23 -3.65
C GLN A 403 -7.64 11.06 -2.64
N THR A 404 -7.44 10.80 -1.36
CA THR A 404 -8.04 11.57 -0.25
C THR A 404 -7.10 12.65 0.30
N GLY A 405 -5.80 12.55 -0.02
CA GLY A 405 -4.76 13.53 0.30
C GLY A 405 -3.52 13.36 -0.56
N GLY A 406 -2.40 13.96 -0.16
CA GLY A 406 -1.13 13.90 -0.92
C GLY A 406 -1.18 14.59 -2.29
N THR A 407 -0.18 14.32 -3.13
CA THR A 407 -0.02 14.91 -4.47
C THR A 407 -0.17 13.85 -5.56
N LEU A 408 -1.05 14.07 -6.52
CA LEU A 408 -1.15 13.30 -7.76
C LEU A 408 -0.58 14.13 -8.91
N SER A 409 0.42 13.61 -9.63
CA SER A 409 1.01 14.25 -10.80
C SER A 409 0.81 13.38 -12.04
N VAL A 410 0.14 13.91 -13.06
CA VAL A 410 -0.14 13.17 -14.30
C VAL A 410 0.36 13.97 -15.50
N ALA A 411 1.18 13.33 -16.35
CA ALA A 411 1.79 14.00 -17.50
C ALA A 411 0.96 13.93 -18.79
N GLY A 412 0.04 12.97 -18.89
CA GLY A 412 -0.76 12.70 -20.07
C GLY A 412 -2.21 12.40 -19.74
N THR A 413 -2.68 11.21 -20.09
CA THR A 413 -4.09 10.82 -19.89
C THR A 413 -4.28 10.05 -18.60
N PHE A 414 -5.23 10.49 -17.78
CA PHE A 414 -5.90 9.64 -16.78
C PHE A 414 -7.22 9.16 -17.40
N ARG A 415 -7.31 7.88 -17.73
CA ARG A 415 -8.55 7.24 -18.14
C ARG A 415 -9.23 6.56 -16.95
N SER A 416 -10.45 6.99 -16.62
CA SER A 416 -11.29 6.36 -15.60
C SER A 416 -12.43 5.59 -16.25
N MET A 417 -12.56 4.32 -15.87
CA MET A 417 -13.66 3.41 -16.22
C MET A 417 -14.32 2.78 -14.98
N GLY A 418 -13.70 2.90 -13.80
CA GLY A 418 -14.21 2.47 -12.51
C GLY A 418 -14.64 3.63 -11.61
N THR A 419 -14.34 3.54 -10.32
CA THR A 419 -14.61 4.62 -9.35
C THR A 419 -13.34 5.41 -9.07
N THR A 420 -13.39 6.73 -9.25
CA THR A 420 -12.25 7.61 -8.98
C THR A 420 -12.67 8.77 -8.07
N TYR A 421 -11.91 9.02 -7.01
CA TYR A 421 -12.09 10.15 -6.09
C TYR A 421 -10.79 10.95 -6.03
N LEU A 422 -10.82 12.24 -6.37
CA LEU A 422 -9.65 13.13 -6.36
C LEU A 422 -9.88 14.33 -5.46
N SER A 423 -9.37 14.31 -4.23
CA SER A 423 -9.50 15.42 -3.26
C SER A 423 -8.17 15.94 -2.70
N GLY A 424 -7.04 15.36 -3.12
CA GLY A 424 -5.70 15.84 -2.76
C GLY A 424 -5.20 16.95 -3.68
N VAL A 425 -3.90 17.27 -3.62
CA VAL A 425 -3.25 18.18 -4.58
C VAL A 425 -3.17 17.48 -5.94
N GLN A 426 -3.61 18.16 -6.99
CA GLN A 426 -3.59 17.64 -8.35
C GLN A 426 -2.64 18.48 -9.22
N ASN A 427 -1.65 17.84 -9.83
CA ASN A 427 -0.66 18.44 -10.70
C ASN A 427 -0.76 17.83 -12.11
N TRP A 428 -1.43 18.55 -13.01
CA TRP A 428 -1.58 18.12 -14.39
C TRP A 428 -0.55 18.82 -15.26
N ALA A 429 0.20 18.07 -16.07
CA ALA A 429 1.05 18.67 -17.09
C ALA A 429 0.20 19.36 -18.16
N SER A 430 0.77 20.35 -18.86
CA SER A 430 0.06 21.07 -19.93
C SER A 430 -0.47 20.09 -20.99
N GLY A 431 -1.77 20.18 -21.28
CA GLY A 431 -2.45 19.32 -22.24
C GLY A 431 -2.87 17.94 -21.70
N SER A 432 -2.78 17.72 -20.39
CA SER A 432 -3.28 16.48 -19.78
C SER A 432 -4.80 16.33 -19.96
N VAL A 433 -5.24 15.08 -19.98
CA VAL A 433 -6.65 14.73 -20.20
C VAL A 433 -7.15 13.80 -19.10
N LEU A 434 -8.26 14.14 -18.47
CA LEU A 434 -9.08 13.21 -17.71
C LEU A 434 -10.18 12.67 -18.63
N ASP A 435 -10.01 11.43 -19.07
CA ASP A 435 -10.95 10.74 -19.95
C ASP A 435 -11.84 9.80 -19.13
N VAL A 436 -13.09 10.19 -18.94
CA VAL A 436 -14.07 9.43 -18.15
C VAL A 436 -14.96 8.67 -19.12
N ASN A 437 -14.65 7.37 -19.27
CA ASN A 437 -15.27 6.46 -20.25
C ASN A 437 -15.82 5.18 -19.58
N GLY A 438 -16.14 5.30 -18.30
CA GLY A 438 -16.93 4.36 -17.50
C GLY A 438 -16.98 4.80 -16.04
N GLY A 439 -17.98 4.32 -15.31
CA GLY A 439 -18.06 4.49 -13.86
C GLY A 439 -18.32 5.93 -13.40
N THR A 440 -17.72 6.31 -12.27
CA THR A 440 -17.97 7.61 -11.61
C THR A 440 -16.67 8.25 -11.16
N VAL A 441 -16.53 9.54 -11.45
CA VAL A 441 -15.43 10.37 -10.94
C VAL A 441 -15.99 11.46 -10.04
N THR A 442 -15.39 11.66 -8.87
CA THR A 442 -15.67 12.80 -8.00
C THR A 442 -14.42 13.67 -7.87
N LEU A 443 -14.56 14.95 -8.19
CA LEU A 443 -13.51 15.96 -8.05
C LEU A 443 -13.71 16.73 -6.76
N GLY A 444 -13.09 16.24 -5.68
CA GLY A 444 -13.13 16.83 -4.33
C GLY A 444 -12.12 17.96 -4.09
N SER A 445 -11.23 18.23 -5.03
CA SER A 445 -10.34 19.38 -5.05
C SER A 445 -10.31 20.02 -6.43
N ASN A 446 -9.87 21.28 -6.51
CA ASN A 446 -9.69 21.95 -7.79
C ASN A 446 -8.55 21.27 -8.56
N ALA A 447 -8.84 20.80 -9.79
CA ALA A 447 -7.83 20.22 -10.67
C ALA A 447 -6.80 21.23 -11.19
N GLY A 448 -7.07 22.53 -11.05
CA GLY A 448 -6.16 23.61 -11.37
C GLY A 448 -6.07 24.63 -10.25
N ALA A 449 -5.79 25.87 -10.61
CA ALA A 449 -5.85 27.01 -9.70
C ALA A 449 -6.45 28.21 -10.43
N ALA A 450 -7.45 28.86 -9.83
CA ALA A 450 -7.96 30.13 -10.34
C ALA A 450 -6.89 31.22 -10.17
N ALA A 451 -6.94 32.28 -10.98
CA ALA A 451 -6.05 33.42 -10.80
C ALA A 451 -6.30 34.08 -9.43
N GLY A 452 -5.21 34.51 -8.79
CA GLY A 452 -5.24 35.12 -7.46
C GLY A 452 -4.04 36.01 -7.24
N GLU A 453 -3.87 36.52 -6.01
CA GLU A 453 -2.69 37.31 -5.62
C GLU A 453 -1.37 36.56 -5.86
N GLY A 454 -1.41 35.23 -5.88
CA GLY A 454 -0.27 34.34 -6.11
C GLY A 454 0.10 34.09 -7.57
N GLY A 455 -0.65 34.60 -8.55
CA GLY A 455 -0.32 34.47 -9.98
C GLY A 455 -1.52 34.19 -10.89
N ALA A 456 -1.22 34.02 -12.19
CA ALA A 456 -2.20 33.65 -13.20
C ALA A 456 -2.81 32.27 -12.95
N ALA A 457 -3.99 32.04 -13.52
CA ALA A 457 -4.65 30.74 -13.41
C ALA A 457 -3.82 29.60 -14.00
N VAL A 458 -3.89 28.44 -13.36
CA VAL A 458 -3.28 27.19 -13.83
C VAL A 458 -4.41 26.27 -14.27
N ALA A 459 -4.58 26.14 -15.59
CA ALA A 459 -5.67 25.40 -16.21
C ALA A 459 -5.12 24.40 -17.24
N ASN A 460 -4.51 23.32 -16.76
CA ASN A 460 -3.82 22.36 -17.63
C ASN A 460 -4.68 21.17 -18.05
N LEU A 461 -5.77 20.90 -17.34
CA LEU A 461 -6.59 19.70 -17.50
C LEU A 461 -7.76 19.93 -18.46
N SER A 462 -7.87 19.06 -19.48
CA SER A 462 -9.10 18.88 -20.26
C SER A 462 -9.89 17.67 -19.74
N ILE A 463 -11.21 17.79 -19.62
CA ILE A 463 -12.07 16.69 -19.17
C ILE A 463 -12.98 16.24 -20.32
N ASN A 464 -13.00 14.93 -20.59
CA ASN A 464 -13.95 14.29 -21.48
C ASN A 464 -14.85 13.35 -20.68
N VAL A 465 -16.17 13.45 -20.87
CA VAL A 465 -17.15 12.58 -20.20
C VAL A 465 -17.98 11.85 -21.24
N ASN A 466 -17.74 10.56 -21.42
CA ASN A 466 -18.40 9.74 -22.41
C ASN A 466 -19.08 8.54 -21.72
N GLY A 467 -20.40 8.47 -21.79
CA GLY A 467 -21.16 7.40 -21.14
C GLY A 467 -20.90 7.19 -19.64
N SER A 468 -20.57 8.26 -18.93
CA SER A 468 -20.06 8.21 -17.55
C SER A 468 -20.58 9.37 -16.69
N THR A 469 -20.32 9.31 -15.38
CA THR A 469 -20.67 10.38 -14.44
C THR A 469 -19.45 11.07 -13.85
N VAL A 470 -19.44 12.40 -13.87
CA VAL A 470 -18.52 13.25 -13.11
C VAL A 470 -19.34 14.10 -12.15
N ILE A 471 -18.92 14.17 -10.89
CA ILE A 471 -19.55 14.97 -9.83
C ILE A 471 -18.51 15.90 -9.23
N LEU A 472 -18.83 17.18 -9.10
CA LEU A 472 -17.96 18.12 -8.41
C LEU A 472 -18.22 18.11 -6.90
N ALA A 473 -17.15 18.28 -6.13
CA ALA A 473 -17.20 18.57 -4.70
C ALA A 473 -16.26 19.75 -4.33
N ALA A 474 -15.75 20.44 -5.36
CA ALA A 474 -14.99 21.67 -5.28
C ALA A 474 -15.12 22.44 -6.60
N ASP A 475 -14.94 23.76 -6.54
CA ASP A 475 -14.77 24.59 -7.73
C ASP A 475 -13.63 24.07 -8.61
N GLN A 476 -13.82 24.11 -9.93
CA GLN A 476 -12.85 23.62 -10.90
C GLN A 476 -12.29 24.75 -11.76
N THR A 477 -11.01 24.63 -12.11
CA THR A 477 -10.31 25.46 -13.09
C THR A 477 -9.69 24.54 -14.15
N LEU A 478 -10.24 24.60 -15.35
CA LEU A 478 -9.99 23.63 -16.42
C LEU A 478 -9.52 24.33 -17.70
N ARG A 479 -8.82 23.57 -18.54
CA ARG A 479 -8.47 23.99 -19.90
C ARG A 479 -9.67 23.89 -20.83
N SER A 480 -10.39 22.78 -20.77
CA SER A 480 -11.61 22.55 -21.55
C SER A 480 -12.45 21.44 -20.93
N LEU A 481 -13.74 21.44 -21.27
CA LEU A 481 -14.71 20.43 -20.87
C LEU A 481 -15.47 19.96 -22.11
N ASN A 482 -15.70 18.65 -22.20
CA ASN A 482 -16.48 18.04 -23.27
C ASN A 482 -17.36 16.92 -22.72
N VAL A 483 -18.67 17.10 -22.86
CA VAL A 483 -19.72 16.17 -22.42
C VAL A 483 -20.64 15.89 -23.61
N PRO A 484 -20.23 15.08 -24.59
CA PRO A 484 -20.99 14.85 -25.82
C PRO A 484 -22.37 14.24 -25.53
N VAL A 485 -23.44 14.96 -25.88
CA VAL A 485 -24.84 14.54 -25.69
C VAL A 485 -25.45 13.78 -26.88
N GLU A 486 -24.61 13.39 -27.85
CA GLU A 486 -25.05 12.68 -29.07
C GLU A 486 -25.56 11.25 -28.80
N ASN A 487 -25.20 10.68 -27.65
CA ASN A 487 -25.68 9.38 -27.18
C ASN A 487 -26.61 9.57 -25.96
N PRO A 488 -27.94 9.68 -26.16
CA PRO A 488 -28.84 10.10 -25.09
C PRO A 488 -28.80 9.20 -23.85
N GLY A 489 -28.76 9.82 -22.67
CA GLY A 489 -28.94 9.21 -21.35
C GLY A 489 -27.67 8.69 -20.66
N ASN A 490 -26.51 8.81 -21.29
CA ASN A 490 -25.32 8.09 -20.87
C ASN A 490 -24.29 8.94 -20.12
N GLN A 491 -24.21 10.25 -20.37
CA GLN A 491 -23.16 11.13 -19.81
C GLN A 491 -23.73 12.15 -18.84
N ARG A 492 -23.03 12.37 -17.73
CA ARG A 492 -23.47 13.28 -16.67
C ARG A 492 -22.28 14.07 -16.14
N PHE A 493 -22.35 15.39 -16.22
CA PHE A 493 -21.42 16.28 -15.53
C PHE A 493 -22.21 17.14 -14.56
N ASP A 494 -22.17 16.76 -13.28
CA ASP A 494 -22.91 17.40 -12.21
C ASP A 494 -22.04 18.43 -11.50
N LEU A 495 -22.44 19.71 -11.59
CA LEU A 495 -21.81 20.82 -10.90
C LEU A 495 -21.97 20.72 -9.38
N ALA A 496 -23.05 20.11 -8.90
CA ALA A 496 -23.34 19.94 -7.47
C ALA A 496 -23.13 21.22 -6.63
N GLY A 497 -23.52 22.38 -7.16
CA GLY A 497 -23.39 23.68 -6.49
C GLY A 497 -22.02 24.36 -6.63
N HIS A 498 -21.10 23.79 -7.40
CA HIS A 498 -19.75 24.33 -7.62
C HIS A 498 -19.60 25.06 -8.96
N ALA A 499 -18.66 25.99 -9.02
CA ALA A 499 -18.34 26.72 -10.23
C ALA A 499 -17.24 26.03 -11.05
N VAL A 500 -17.35 26.13 -12.39
CA VAL A 500 -16.33 25.72 -13.33
C VAL A 500 -15.82 26.94 -14.08
N ARG A 501 -14.50 27.13 -14.07
CA ARG A 501 -13.80 28.17 -14.82
C ARG A 501 -13.01 27.50 -15.94
N ILE A 502 -13.26 27.88 -17.19
CA ILE A 502 -12.55 27.33 -18.35
C ILE A 502 -11.69 28.43 -18.97
N TYR A 503 -10.37 28.20 -18.91
CA TYR A 503 -9.37 29.06 -19.53
C TYR A 503 -8.96 28.46 -20.86
N GLU A 504 -9.39 29.13 -21.94
CA GLU A 504 -9.09 28.79 -23.32
C GLU A 504 -8.51 30.02 -24.03
N GLU A 505 -7.92 29.84 -25.21
CA GLU A 505 -7.49 30.95 -26.06
C GLU A 505 -8.65 31.94 -26.29
N THR A 506 -8.40 33.24 -26.11
CA THR A 506 -9.44 34.28 -26.18
C THR A 506 -10.25 34.26 -27.47
N SER A 507 -9.62 33.89 -28.59
CA SER A 507 -10.28 33.75 -29.91
C SER A 507 -11.26 32.58 -29.99
N LYS A 508 -11.18 31.60 -29.09
CA LYS A 508 -12.00 30.38 -29.05
C LYS A 508 -13.07 30.39 -27.96
N LEU A 509 -13.08 31.40 -27.07
CA LEU A 509 -14.02 31.47 -25.94
C LEU A 509 -15.49 31.38 -26.38
N ALA A 510 -15.92 32.18 -27.35
CA ALA A 510 -17.29 32.17 -27.85
C ALA A 510 -17.68 30.85 -28.57
N GLU A 511 -16.72 30.10 -29.11
CA GLU A 511 -16.98 28.77 -29.67
C GLU A 511 -17.11 27.72 -28.56
N ALA A 512 -16.20 27.76 -27.59
CA ALA A 512 -16.21 26.88 -26.43
C ALA A 512 -17.48 27.08 -25.57
N GLU A 513 -17.92 28.32 -25.37
CA GLU A 513 -19.18 28.64 -24.69
C GLU A 513 -20.38 28.01 -25.40
N ARG A 514 -20.54 28.24 -26.71
CA ARG A 514 -21.64 27.66 -27.49
C ARG A 514 -21.63 26.14 -27.46
N LYS A 515 -20.43 25.54 -27.49
CA LYS A 515 -20.28 24.09 -27.32
C LYS A 515 -20.78 23.63 -25.96
N LEU A 516 -20.45 24.30 -24.87
CA LEU A 516 -20.94 23.95 -23.53
C LEU A 516 -22.45 24.14 -23.39
N ILE A 517 -23.00 25.22 -23.97
CA ILE A 517 -24.45 25.45 -24.02
C ILE A 517 -25.16 24.29 -24.72
N SER A 518 -24.63 23.81 -25.85
CA SER A 518 -25.20 22.64 -26.55
C SER A 518 -25.11 21.32 -25.76
N GLN A 519 -24.29 21.28 -24.72
CA GLN A 519 -24.07 20.12 -23.86
C GLN A 519 -24.83 20.22 -22.52
N LEU A 520 -25.62 21.29 -22.32
CA LEU A 520 -26.48 21.42 -21.14
C LEU A 520 -27.61 20.39 -21.15
N ALA A 521 -27.83 19.76 -20.00
CA ALA A 521 -28.99 18.92 -19.76
C ALA A 521 -30.22 19.80 -19.47
N LEU A 522 -30.80 20.41 -20.52
CA LEU A 522 -31.99 21.27 -20.36
C LEU A 522 -33.22 20.47 -19.88
N ARG A 523 -33.22 19.14 -20.07
CA ARG A 523 -34.25 18.21 -19.61
C ARG A 523 -33.61 16.92 -19.08
N GLY A 524 -33.67 16.69 -17.79
CA GLY A 524 -33.10 15.49 -17.15
C GLY A 524 -31.66 15.71 -16.69
N VAL A 525 -30.82 14.69 -16.85
CA VAL A 525 -29.44 14.66 -16.30
C VAL A 525 -28.40 14.30 -17.35
N ASP A 526 -28.79 14.20 -18.62
CA ASP A 526 -27.90 13.85 -19.72
C ASP A 526 -27.20 15.10 -20.25
N GLY A 527 -25.90 15.21 -20.00
CA GLY A 527 -25.10 16.40 -20.24
C GLY A 527 -24.66 17.09 -18.95
N ILE A 528 -24.50 18.41 -19.03
CA ILE A 528 -24.08 19.29 -17.95
C ILE A 528 -25.31 19.76 -17.17
N TYR A 529 -25.31 19.56 -15.86
CA TYR A 529 -26.41 20.00 -14.99
C TYR A 529 -25.89 20.30 -13.58
N ASP A 530 -26.78 20.79 -12.72
CA ASP A 530 -26.50 20.96 -11.31
C ASP A 530 -27.59 20.25 -10.50
N SER A 531 -27.22 19.24 -9.72
CA SER A 531 -28.13 18.45 -8.88
C SER A 531 -28.66 19.22 -7.67
N THR A 532 -28.04 20.34 -7.30
CA THR A 532 -28.50 21.20 -6.19
C THR A 532 -29.57 22.20 -6.63
N LYS A 533 -29.89 22.25 -7.93
CA LYS A 533 -30.95 23.08 -8.48
C LYS A 533 -32.30 22.80 -7.79
N SER A 534 -32.82 23.80 -7.07
CA SER A 534 -34.14 23.73 -6.43
C SER A 534 -35.26 23.69 -7.49
N PRO A 535 -36.24 22.76 -7.39
CA PRO A 535 -37.42 22.76 -8.26
C PRO A 535 -38.31 24.00 -8.12
N TRP A 536 -38.19 24.73 -7.01
CA TRP A 536 -39.07 25.83 -6.63
C TRP A 536 -38.45 27.21 -6.83
N GLU A 537 -37.14 27.25 -7.10
CA GLU A 537 -36.42 28.47 -7.41
C GLU A 537 -36.16 28.53 -8.91
N GLN A 538 -36.29 29.72 -9.48
CA GLN A 538 -35.99 29.94 -10.90
C GLN A 538 -34.49 30.05 -11.10
N THR A 539 -33.82 28.91 -10.95
CA THR A 539 -32.37 28.80 -11.13
C THR A 539 -32.03 28.00 -12.38
N ALA A 540 -30.85 28.24 -12.93
CA ALA A 540 -30.29 27.50 -14.05
C ALA A 540 -28.76 27.51 -13.98
N VAL A 541 -28.13 26.60 -14.71
CA VAL A 541 -26.69 26.68 -14.95
C VAL A 541 -26.47 27.84 -15.92
N GLY A 542 -25.92 28.95 -15.45
CA GLY A 542 -25.52 30.06 -16.30
C GLY A 542 -24.10 29.83 -16.83
N ILE A 543 -23.86 30.23 -18.07
CA ILE A 543 -22.57 30.13 -18.77
C ILE A 543 -22.27 31.49 -19.42
N THR A 544 -21.14 32.11 -19.10
CA THR A 544 -20.70 33.36 -19.75
C THR A 544 -19.23 33.28 -20.12
N ASP A 545 -18.87 33.77 -21.31
CA ASP A 545 -17.48 33.98 -21.74
C ASP A 545 -16.93 35.40 -21.42
N GLN A 546 -17.74 36.24 -20.75
CA GLN A 546 -17.40 37.63 -20.39
C GLN A 546 -16.81 37.74 -18.99
N ALA A 547 -16.76 36.64 -18.22
CA ALA A 547 -16.19 36.64 -16.89
C ALA A 547 -14.71 37.03 -16.94
N MET A 548 -14.34 37.99 -16.10
CA MET A 548 -12.96 38.44 -15.91
C MET A 548 -12.43 37.87 -14.60
N ASP A 549 -11.20 37.37 -14.63
CA ASP A 549 -10.50 37.07 -13.39
C ASP A 549 -9.85 38.32 -12.78
N VAL A 550 -9.20 38.13 -11.63
CA VAL A 550 -8.57 39.23 -10.87
C VAL A 550 -7.42 39.91 -11.62
N LEU A 551 -6.88 39.29 -12.68
CA LEU A 551 -5.82 39.84 -13.52
C LEU A 551 -6.37 40.40 -14.85
N GLY A 552 -7.69 40.44 -15.02
CA GLY A 552 -8.34 40.95 -16.22
C GLY A 552 -8.29 39.98 -17.40
N GLN A 553 -8.02 38.70 -17.17
CA GLN A 553 -8.11 37.68 -18.21
C GLN A 553 -9.55 37.15 -18.32
N ARG A 554 -10.07 37.13 -19.55
CA ARG A 554 -11.36 36.52 -19.87
C ARG A 554 -11.29 34.99 -19.77
N HIS A 555 -12.33 34.40 -19.22
CA HIS A 555 -12.54 32.95 -19.13
C HIS A 555 -14.04 32.65 -19.23
N ILE A 556 -14.39 31.38 -19.48
CA ILE A 556 -15.78 30.96 -19.34
C ILE A 556 -16.05 30.65 -17.88
N LEU A 557 -17.08 31.28 -17.31
CA LEU A 557 -17.61 30.93 -16.00
C LEU A 557 -18.93 30.18 -16.18
N MET A 558 -19.01 29.03 -15.52
CA MET A 558 -20.22 28.20 -15.46
C MET A 558 -20.55 27.92 -14.00
N LYS A 559 -21.78 28.24 -13.57
CA LYS A 559 -22.26 27.93 -12.22
C LYS A 559 -23.79 27.94 -12.17
N LEU A 560 -24.36 27.32 -11.14
CA LEU A 560 -25.77 27.55 -10.80
C LEU A 560 -25.98 29.04 -10.45
N THR A 561 -27.03 29.65 -10.99
CA THR A 561 -27.45 31.00 -10.63
C THR A 561 -28.96 31.19 -10.79
N LEU A 562 -29.47 32.37 -10.41
CA LEU A 562 -30.83 32.83 -10.67
C LEU A 562 -31.03 33.12 -12.16
N GLN A 563 -32.17 32.70 -12.72
CA GLN A 563 -32.61 33.09 -14.05
C GLN A 563 -32.90 34.59 -14.07
N GLY A 564 -31.97 35.37 -14.59
CA GLY A 564 -31.97 36.82 -14.48
C GLY A 564 -30.59 37.40 -14.21
N ASP A 565 -29.71 36.64 -13.55
CA ASP A 565 -28.31 37.02 -13.30
C ASP A 565 -27.50 36.72 -14.57
N ALA A 566 -27.53 37.64 -15.53
CA ALA A 566 -26.93 37.48 -16.86
C ALA A 566 -25.40 37.62 -16.83
N ASN A 567 -24.87 38.39 -15.88
CA ASN A 567 -23.43 38.62 -15.73
C ASN A 567 -22.75 37.61 -14.76
N LEU A 568 -23.54 36.76 -14.08
CA LEU A 568 -23.11 35.78 -13.10
C LEU A 568 -22.45 36.39 -11.84
N ASP A 569 -22.84 37.58 -11.41
CA ASP A 569 -22.33 38.23 -10.20
C ASP A 569 -23.08 37.79 -8.92
N GLY A 570 -24.17 37.04 -9.07
CA GLY A 570 -24.98 36.50 -7.98
C GLY A 570 -26.15 37.39 -7.56
N VAL A 571 -26.35 38.54 -8.20
CA VAL A 571 -27.47 39.46 -7.98
C VAL A 571 -28.21 39.65 -9.32
N VAL A 572 -29.53 39.80 -9.28
CA VAL A 572 -30.30 40.20 -10.46
C VAL A 572 -30.62 41.68 -10.35
N ASP A 573 -29.94 42.53 -11.12
CA ASP A 573 -30.07 43.98 -11.04
C ASP A 573 -30.17 44.70 -12.40
N PHE A 574 -29.92 46.01 -12.39
CA PHE A 574 -29.97 46.84 -13.58
C PHE A 574 -28.96 46.43 -14.66
N PHE A 575 -27.77 45.95 -14.28
CA PHE A 575 -26.74 45.55 -15.23
C PHE A 575 -27.18 44.33 -16.04
N ASP A 576 -27.84 43.36 -15.41
CA ASP A 576 -28.40 42.22 -16.11
C ASP A 576 -29.52 42.62 -17.07
N LEU A 577 -30.43 43.48 -16.61
CA LEU A 577 -31.51 44.01 -17.45
C LEU A 577 -30.96 44.77 -18.66
N ALA A 578 -29.86 45.50 -18.50
CA ALA A 578 -29.20 46.17 -19.60
C ALA A 578 -28.59 45.17 -20.61
N MET A 579 -28.10 44.02 -20.16
CA MET A 579 -27.62 42.94 -21.04
C MET A 579 -28.77 42.33 -21.84
N LEU A 580 -29.86 41.94 -21.16
CA LEU A 580 -31.05 41.40 -21.81
C LEU A 580 -31.67 42.39 -22.80
N ALA A 581 -31.78 43.67 -22.43
CA ALA A 581 -32.35 44.70 -23.29
C ALA A 581 -31.56 44.92 -24.58
N ARG A 582 -30.23 44.71 -24.57
CA ARG A 582 -29.39 44.76 -25.78
C ARG A 582 -29.60 43.57 -26.70
N GLY A 583 -29.91 42.40 -26.13
CA GLY A 583 -30.19 41.18 -26.86
C GLY A 583 -31.65 41.03 -27.31
N TYR A 584 -32.58 41.83 -26.78
CA TYR A 584 -34.01 41.63 -26.98
C TYR A 584 -34.41 41.59 -28.46
N GLY A 585 -35.05 40.49 -28.86
CA GLY A 585 -35.46 40.21 -30.24
C GLY A 585 -34.38 39.59 -31.12
N LEU A 586 -33.17 39.35 -30.61
CA LEU A 586 -32.12 38.61 -31.32
C LEU A 586 -32.33 37.09 -31.21
N GLU A 587 -31.85 36.37 -32.23
CA GLU A 587 -31.76 34.91 -32.24
C GLU A 587 -30.28 34.49 -32.12
N GLY A 588 -30.04 33.28 -31.59
CA GLY A 588 -28.70 32.74 -31.37
C GLY A 588 -27.92 33.44 -30.25
N ALA A 589 -28.62 34.13 -29.36
CA ALA A 589 -28.02 34.73 -28.16
C ALA A 589 -27.59 33.65 -27.16
N THR A 590 -26.60 33.98 -26.35
CA THR A 590 -26.13 33.20 -25.20
C THR A 590 -26.72 33.78 -23.91
N TRP A 591 -26.41 33.18 -22.76
CA TRP A 591 -26.91 33.64 -21.45
C TRP A 591 -26.56 35.10 -21.17
N ASP A 592 -25.30 35.48 -21.42
CA ASP A 592 -24.79 36.85 -21.32
C ASP A 592 -25.29 37.77 -22.45
N GLY A 593 -25.96 37.20 -23.45
CA GLY A 593 -26.76 37.91 -24.45
C GLY A 593 -28.23 38.11 -24.05
N GLY A 594 -28.69 37.53 -22.94
CA GLY A 594 -30.05 37.65 -22.44
C GLY A 594 -30.97 36.45 -22.67
N ASP A 595 -30.48 35.36 -23.28
CA ASP A 595 -31.25 34.10 -23.40
C ASP A 595 -31.12 33.32 -22.07
N LEU A 596 -32.08 33.54 -21.17
CA LEU A 596 -32.06 33.02 -19.79
C LEU A 596 -32.74 31.66 -19.67
N ASN A 597 -33.14 31.07 -20.79
CA ASN A 597 -33.83 29.79 -20.86
C ASN A 597 -33.20 28.79 -21.84
N TYR A 598 -32.22 29.24 -22.63
CA TYR A 598 -31.50 28.51 -23.67
C TYR A 598 -32.39 27.99 -24.82
N ASP A 599 -33.43 28.73 -25.19
CA ASP A 599 -34.27 28.43 -26.37
C ASP A 599 -33.74 29.04 -27.68
N GLY A 600 -32.64 29.79 -27.58
CA GLY A 600 -31.96 30.42 -28.70
C GLY A 600 -32.55 31.77 -29.09
N LYS A 601 -33.47 32.34 -28.31
CA LYS A 601 -34.07 33.66 -28.55
C LYS A 601 -34.04 34.49 -27.26
N VAL A 602 -34.05 35.81 -27.41
CA VAL A 602 -34.26 36.72 -26.29
C VAL A 602 -35.62 37.37 -26.44
N ASP A 603 -36.59 36.94 -25.65
CA ASP A 603 -37.97 37.40 -25.79
C ASP A 603 -38.68 37.68 -24.45
N PHE A 604 -40.01 37.71 -24.49
CA PHE A 604 -40.84 37.95 -23.32
C PHE A 604 -40.61 36.93 -22.20
N TYR A 605 -40.31 35.66 -22.52
CA TYR A 605 -40.09 34.61 -21.53
C TYR A 605 -38.83 34.86 -20.71
N ASP A 606 -37.76 35.37 -21.33
CA ASP A 606 -36.52 35.74 -20.62
C ASP A 606 -36.73 36.97 -19.74
N LEU A 607 -37.39 38.00 -20.28
CA LEU A 607 -37.72 39.20 -19.51
C LEU A 607 -38.62 38.85 -18.31
N ASN A 608 -39.56 37.93 -18.47
CA ASN A 608 -40.41 37.49 -17.38
C ASN A 608 -39.62 36.73 -16.28
N ARG A 609 -38.67 35.87 -16.66
CA ARG A 609 -37.77 35.20 -15.68
C ARG A 609 -36.93 36.21 -14.91
N MET A 610 -36.34 37.17 -15.61
CA MET A 610 -35.58 38.25 -14.98
C MET A 610 -36.45 39.07 -14.02
N ALA A 611 -37.64 39.50 -14.46
CA ALA A 611 -38.56 40.28 -13.62
C ALA A 611 -38.97 39.51 -12.35
N GLN A 612 -39.15 38.19 -12.43
CA GLN A 612 -39.49 37.34 -11.30
C GLN A 612 -38.34 37.22 -10.28
N ASN A 613 -37.09 37.45 -10.70
CA ASN A 613 -35.92 37.40 -9.83
C ASN A 613 -35.28 38.77 -9.56
N TYR A 614 -35.79 39.86 -10.13
CA TYR A 614 -35.22 41.19 -9.99
C TYR A 614 -35.09 41.63 -8.53
N GLY A 615 -33.90 42.11 -8.15
CA GLY A 615 -33.53 42.49 -6.79
C GLY A 615 -33.25 41.32 -5.85
N LYS A 616 -33.37 40.06 -6.32
CA LYS A 616 -32.94 38.89 -5.55
C LYS A 616 -31.44 38.68 -5.71
N ARG A 617 -30.89 37.96 -4.74
CA ARG A 617 -29.50 37.48 -4.74
C ARG A 617 -29.53 35.97 -4.53
N MET A 618 -28.60 35.27 -5.15
CA MET A 618 -28.40 33.85 -4.87
C MET A 618 -27.71 33.74 -3.51
N GLU A 619 -28.37 33.16 -2.51
CA GLU A 619 -27.71 32.88 -1.23
C GLU A 619 -26.65 31.82 -1.50
N GLN A 620 -25.38 32.24 -1.50
CA GLN A 620 -24.28 31.32 -1.61
C GLN A 620 -24.39 30.34 -0.44
N VAL A 621 -24.71 29.07 -0.72
CA VAL A 621 -24.62 27.99 0.26
C VAL A 621 -23.13 27.82 0.56
N GLY A 622 -22.63 28.63 1.48
CA GLY A 622 -21.30 28.48 2.01
C GLY A 622 -21.26 27.15 2.73
N VAL A 623 -20.40 26.24 2.25
CA VAL A 623 -19.78 25.25 3.12
C VAL A 623 -19.29 26.03 4.32
N SER A 624 -19.87 25.76 5.48
CA SER A 624 -19.38 26.31 6.75
C SER A 624 -17.91 25.96 6.83
N SER A 625 -17.04 26.95 6.59
CA SER A 625 -15.67 26.89 7.05
C SER A 625 -15.77 26.68 8.55
N GLY A 626 -15.43 25.45 8.97
CA GLY A 626 -15.37 25.09 10.38
C GLY A 626 -14.66 26.20 11.14
N GLY A 627 -15.31 26.67 12.21
CA GLY A 627 -15.04 27.94 12.84
C GLY A 627 -13.56 28.32 12.87
N ALA A 628 -13.25 29.46 12.26
CA ALA A 628 -12.15 30.27 12.73
C ALA A 628 -12.46 30.60 14.19
N THR A 629 -11.99 29.75 15.11
CA THR A 629 -11.76 30.19 16.47
C THR A 629 -10.84 31.40 16.33
N ALA A 630 -11.32 32.56 16.77
CA ALA A 630 -10.48 33.74 16.91
C ALA A 630 -9.26 33.28 17.71
N VAL A 631 -8.11 33.19 17.03
CA VAL A 631 -6.83 33.00 17.70
C VAL A 631 -6.70 34.22 18.61
N PRO A 632 -6.67 34.07 19.95
CA PRO A 632 -6.43 35.21 20.82
C PRO A 632 -5.07 35.75 20.43
N GLU A 633 -5.04 36.98 19.92
CA GLU A 633 -3.80 37.67 19.61
C GLU A 633 -2.90 37.61 20.85
N PRO A 634 -1.61 37.21 20.70
CA PRO A 634 -0.74 37.06 21.84
C PRO A 634 -0.66 38.38 22.60
N SER A 635 -0.82 38.30 23.92
CA SER A 635 -0.77 39.40 24.91
C SER A 635 0.52 40.25 24.91
N ALA A 636 1.36 40.11 23.88
CA ALA A 636 2.61 40.83 23.68
C ALA A 636 2.40 42.34 23.42
N LEU A 637 1.34 42.74 22.71
CA LEU A 637 1.05 44.19 22.53
C LEU A 637 0.57 44.84 23.83
N GLY A 638 -0.21 44.13 24.65
CA GLY A 638 -0.67 44.61 25.95
C GLY A 638 0.46 44.76 26.97
N LEU A 639 1.44 43.86 26.96
CA LEU A 639 2.65 43.96 27.80
C LEU A 639 3.59 45.08 27.33
N LEU A 640 3.69 45.35 26.03
CA LEU A 640 4.51 46.45 25.51
C LEU A 640 3.93 47.82 25.89
N LEU A 641 2.60 47.99 25.78
CA LEU A 641 1.90 49.21 26.19
C LEU A 641 1.87 49.39 27.72
N GLY A 642 1.73 48.30 28.49
CA GLY A 642 1.83 48.32 29.95
C GLY A 642 3.25 48.67 30.45
N GLY A 643 4.29 48.17 29.77
CA GLY A 643 5.69 48.48 30.08
C GLY A 643 6.05 49.95 29.80
N LEU A 644 5.55 50.51 28.69
CA LEU A 644 5.77 51.92 28.33
C LEU A 644 5.07 52.89 29.30
N LEU A 645 3.91 52.52 29.85
CA LEU A 645 3.20 53.33 30.84
C LEU A 645 3.85 53.29 32.24
N MET A 646 4.50 52.19 32.61
CA MET A 646 5.24 52.07 33.88
C MET A 646 6.59 52.81 33.84
N LEU A 647 7.20 52.97 32.67
CA LEU A 647 8.42 53.77 32.48
C LEU A 647 8.16 55.29 32.56
N ARG A 648 6.92 55.75 32.40
CA ARG A 648 6.55 57.17 32.54
C ARG A 648 6.32 57.61 33.99
N ARG A 649 6.32 56.68 34.95
CA ARG A 649 6.07 56.96 36.38
C ARG A 649 7.34 57.01 37.24
N ARG A 650 8.52 56.92 36.63
CA ARG A 650 9.82 57.20 37.26
C ARG A 650 10.59 58.29 36.51
N ARG A 651 10.09 59.52 36.60
CA ARG A 651 10.90 60.74 36.66
C ARG A 651 10.28 61.67 37.68
#